data_AF-A0A3Q2NW59-F1
#
_entry.id   AF-A0A3Q2NW59-F1
#
_cell.length_a   1.000
_cell.length_b   1.000
_cell.length_c   1.000
_cell.angle_alpha   90.00
_cell.angle_beta   90.00
_cell.angle_gamma   90.00
#
_symmetry.space_group_name_H-M   'P 1'
#
loop_
_entity.id
_entity.type
_entity.pdbx_description
1 polymer ?
#
loop_
_entity_poly.entity_id
_entity_poly.type
_entity_poly.pdbx_seq_one_letter_code
_entity_poly.pdbx_strand_id
1 'polypeptide(L)'
;HSGLRFHLLAEPETQEISRAGEVFHTALQVLKIRLQLQLLSWENVALLAELSQCPGEANPAACEGSHHSKYRSISGVCNNRQNPGWGAANTALVRWLPAEYEDREGEPKGWNRERLHNGFQLPPPRSVSREIIRSSCKWRDDDYSQLLVDWGQYIDHDVTFTPQSISSAAFWTELDCQQSCENLHPCFPIQTEDSLCQPFRRSTPDCYDRSGSDVQQALQRQQLNAITSYLDASLVYGHTPQLQSALRDLSGLNGKLAINDQFKDPYGRSYLPFVATTPSACRADPQGERVECFRAGDSRVNEGLPLIALHTLWLREHNRIAEILTHMNDHWSPEAVYQETRKIIGALHQIITMRDYVPKIIGLPSFERYLGDYRGYDPAVDASASNVFATAAFRFGHATIPTILSRLNDSFQEHERFPHLRLHKTFFSPWRIVKEGGIEPILRGLIGTAAPAAGPNSLVAEEVTEMLLVLESQQHMDLASLNLQRGRDHGLPGYNEWREFCGLKPIRTLADLAGVVRDGRVAEKILELYGHPDNMDVWLGGLVENFLPGSRTGPLFACLIAKQMQVLRDGDRFWWEAEGVFTQQQKEELLKSSLSQIICDNTDIQEIPKDSFAFAPYPAGYVGCSEIPSMSLEAWREEKSHDLQLCGFPRPIKNGDFIFSSKHGRLTALYSCYHGFKLAGAAEMFCEGNGWRDEPPQCTGKGIFMITRTRTSSTLYQRICLNIRKYLSLC
;
A
#
# COMPACT_ATOMS: atom_id res chain seq x y z
N HIS A 1 -32.25 0.45 13.87
CA HIS A 1 -31.41 0.11 12.71
C HIS A 1 -30.46 1.26 12.41
N SER A 2 -29.39 1.39 13.19
CA SER A 2 -28.32 2.38 13.01
C SER A 2 -27.31 1.83 12.01
N GLY A 3 -27.15 2.52 10.89
CA GLY A 3 -26.27 2.13 9.79
C GLY A 3 -24.80 2.04 10.24
N LEU A 4 -24.30 0.82 10.31
CA LEU A 4 -22.89 0.51 10.28
C LEU A 4 -22.45 0.64 8.81
N ARG A 5 -21.85 1.78 8.48
CA ARG A 5 -21.13 2.00 7.23
C ARG A 5 -19.64 1.96 7.58
N PHE A 6 -18.92 0.96 7.10
CA PHE A 6 -17.46 0.98 7.16
C PHE A 6 -16.94 0.83 5.75
N HIS A 7 -16.32 1.91 5.27
CA HIS A 7 -15.71 1.92 3.97
C HIS A 7 -14.34 1.24 3.98
N LEU A 8 -13.72 1.06 2.82
CA LEU A 8 -12.25 1.12 2.66
C LEU A 8 -11.75 2.53 3.07
N LEU A 9 -12.15 2.98 4.25
CA LEU A 9 -11.80 4.27 4.82
C LEU A 9 -10.34 4.18 5.21
N ALA A 10 -9.56 5.11 4.68
CA ALA A 10 -8.23 5.34 5.20
C ALA A 10 -8.28 5.80 6.66
N GLU A 11 -7.12 5.86 7.32
CA GLU A 11 -7.02 6.36 8.68
C GLU A 11 -7.55 7.80 8.81
N PRO A 12 -7.97 8.25 10.01
CA PRO A 12 -8.63 9.55 10.19
C PRO A 12 -7.90 10.76 9.57
N GLU A 13 -6.57 10.80 9.64
CA GLU A 13 -5.77 11.87 9.01
C GLU A 13 -5.87 11.84 7.48
N THR A 14 -5.76 10.65 6.87
CA THR A 14 -6.00 10.50 5.43
C THR A 14 -7.43 10.85 5.04
N GLN A 15 -8.43 10.61 5.91
CA GLN A 15 -9.81 11.02 5.63
C GLN A 15 -9.95 12.54 5.59
N GLU A 16 -9.21 13.28 6.43
CA GLU A 16 -9.21 14.75 6.37
C GLU A 16 -8.62 15.26 5.05
N ILE A 17 -7.50 14.68 4.60
CA ILE A 17 -6.87 15.02 3.33
C ILE A 17 -7.77 14.64 2.14
N SER A 18 -8.37 13.45 2.18
CA SER A 18 -9.32 12.98 1.18
C SER A 18 -10.52 13.92 1.06
N ARG A 19 -11.05 14.41 2.20
CA ARG A 19 -12.14 15.38 2.22
C ARG A 19 -11.72 16.71 1.61
N ALA A 20 -10.50 17.18 1.89
CA ALA A 20 -9.98 18.40 1.30
C ALA A 20 -9.93 18.30 -0.23
N GLY A 21 -9.42 17.19 -0.77
CA GLY A 21 -9.40 16.92 -2.21
C GLY A 21 -10.81 16.88 -2.82
N GLU A 22 -11.77 16.21 -2.19
CA GLU A 22 -13.16 16.19 -2.66
C GLU A 22 -13.81 17.58 -2.68
N VAL A 23 -13.62 18.37 -1.61
CA VAL A 23 -14.14 19.73 -1.52
C VAL A 23 -13.52 20.61 -2.60
N PHE A 24 -12.22 20.51 -2.81
CA PHE A 24 -11.49 21.26 -3.84
C PHE A 24 -12.04 20.97 -5.24
N HIS A 25 -12.11 19.70 -5.65
CA HIS A 25 -12.58 19.32 -6.98
C HIS A 25 -14.05 19.67 -7.21
N THR A 26 -14.88 19.50 -6.18
CA THR A 26 -16.31 19.86 -6.26
C THR A 26 -16.48 21.36 -6.42
N ALA A 27 -15.77 22.17 -5.61
CA ALA A 27 -15.85 23.61 -5.69
C ALA A 27 -15.28 24.14 -7.03
N LEU A 28 -14.22 23.52 -7.54
CA LEU A 28 -13.67 23.79 -8.87
C LEU A 28 -14.73 23.59 -9.97
N GLN A 29 -15.44 22.45 -9.94
CA GLN A 29 -16.51 22.15 -10.90
C GLN A 29 -17.66 23.17 -10.81
N VAL A 30 -18.08 23.54 -9.59
CA VAL A 30 -19.14 24.54 -9.37
C VAL A 30 -18.75 25.90 -9.96
N LEU A 31 -17.50 26.34 -9.74
CA LEU A 31 -17.00 27.62 -10.24
C LEU A 31 -16.97 27.65 -11.77
N LYS A 32 -16.51 26.57 -12.41
CA LYS A 32 -16.48 26.45 -13.87
C LYS A 32 -17.89 26.55 -14.48
N ILE A 33 -18.86 25.82 -13.90
CA ILE A 33 -20.26 25.84 -14.37
C ILE A 33 -20.88 27.23 -14.21
N ARG A 34 -20.72 27.87 -13.04
CA ARG A 34 -21.41 29.13 -12.73
C ARG A 34 -20.80 30.35 -13.39
N LEU A 35 -19.48 30.35 -13.59
CA LEU A 35 -18.74 31.55 -14.02
C LEU A 35 -18.27 31.48 -15.46
N GLN A 36 -18.51 30.36 -16.16
CA GLN A 36 -18.03 30.12 -17.53
C GLN A 36 -16.52 30.41 -17.66
N LEU A 37 -15.76 30.28 -16.56
CA LEU A 37 -14.35 30.62 -16.49
C LEU A 37 -13.56 29.60 -17.32
N GLN A 38 -13.07 30.03 -18.48
CA GLN A 38 -12.22 29.20 -19.34
C GLN A 38 -10.77 29.15 -18.83
N LEU A 39 -10.33 30.08 -17.98
CA LEU A 39 -9.02 30.05 -17.31
C LEU A 39 -9.13 30.56 -15.87
N LEU A 40 -8.78 29.70 -14.90
CA LEU A 40 -8.52 30.11 -13.52
C LEU A 40 -7.06 30.59 -13.43
N SER A 41 -6.80 31.70 -12.74
CA SER A 41 -5.44 32.08 -12.37
C SER A 41 -4.90 31.14 -11.28
N TRP A 42 -3.57 31.00 -11.19
CA TRP A 42 -2.93 30.27 -10.09
C TRP A 42 -3.31 30.82 -8.71
N GLU A 43 -3.54 32.12 -8.57
CA GLU A 43 -4.01 32.74 -7.33
C GLU A 43 -5.38 32.21 -6.90
N ASN A 44 -6.30 32.05 -7.86
CA ASN A 44 -7.63 31.50 -7.59
C ASN A 44 -7.56 30.03 -7.20
N VAL A 45 -6.67 29.26 -7.85
CA VAL A 45 -6.43 27.85 -7.53
C VAL A 45 -5.84 27.70 -6.12
N ALA A 46 -4.84 28.51 -5.78
CA ALA A 46 -4.22 28.51 -4.46
C ALA A 46 -5.21 28.89 -3.35
N LEU A 47 -6.02 29.94 -3.57
CA LEU A 47 -7.07 30.34 -2.64
C LEU A 47 -8.13 29.23 -2.46
N LEU A 48 -8.53 28.57 -3.55
CA LEU A 48 -9.46 27.46 -3.49
C LEU A 48 -8.90 26.28 -2.70
N ALA A 49 -7.62 25.96 -2.89
CA ALA A 49 -6.91 24.92 -2.15
C ALA A 49 -6.85 25.25 -0.65
N GLU A 50 -6.51 26.49 -0.29
CA GLU A 50 -6.49 26.95 1.10
C GLU A 50 -7.88 26.84 1.75
N LEU A 51 -8.93 27.34 1.08
CA LEU A 51 -10.31 27.27 1.56
C LEU A 51 -10.83 25.84 1.69
N SER A 52 -10.32 24.93 0.86
CA SER A 52 -10.64 23.50 0.89
C SER A 52 -9.81 22.74 1.93
N GLN A 53 -8.84 23.39 2.59
CA GLN A 53 -7.90 22.80 3.55
C GLN A 53 -6.97 21.75 2.91
N CYS A 54 -6.61 21.96 1.64
CA CYS A 54 -5.59 21.15 1.00
C CYS A 54 -4.26 21.27 1.75
N PRO A 55 -3.49 20.17 1.91
CA PRO A 55 -2.20 20.23 2.59
C PRO A 55 -1.26 21.25 1.94
N GLY A 56 -0.53 22.05 2.72
CA GLY A 56 0.52 22.93 2.19
C GLY A 56 1.72 22.16 1.62
N GLU A 57 2.63 22.83 0.91
CA GLU A 57 3.88 22.20 0.47
C GLU A 57 4.79 21.91 1.65
N ALA A 58 5.42 20.73 1.64
CA ALA A 58 6.44 20.39 2.61
C ALA A 58 7.70 21.23 2.33
N ASN A 59 8.01 22.16 3.23
CA ASN A 59 9.16 23.05 3.07
C ASN A 59 10.48 22.26 3.17
N PRO A 60 11.38 22.32 2.16
CA PRO A 60 12.70 21.69 2.23
C PRO A 60 13.51 22.06 3.48
N ALA A 61 13.38 23.30 3.95
CA ALA A 61 14.04 23.77 5.17
C ALA A 61 13.58 23.02 6.43
N ALA A 62 12.38 22.43 6.44
CA ALA A 62 11.89 21.63 7.56
C ALA A 62 12.60 20.26 7.67
N CYS A 63 13.32 19.84 6.63
CA CYS A 63 14.09 18.61 6.65
C CYS A 63 15.49 18.78 7.28
N GLU A 64 15.97 20.03 7.44
CA GLU A 64 17.26 20.33 8.08
C GLU A 64 17.18 20.23 9.62
N GLY A 65 18.16 19.58 10.25
CA GLY A 65 18.25 19.49 11.73
C GLY A 65 17.25 18.56 12.44
N SER A 66 16.55 17.70 11.70
CA SER A 66 15.52 16.80 12.24
C SER A 66 16.02 15.37 12.53
N HIS A 67 15.24 14.60 13.29
CA HIS A 67 15.35 13.14 13.47
C HIS A 67 15.41 12.36 12.14
N HIS A 68 14.99 13.00 11.03
CA HIS A 68 14.96 12.42 9.67
C HIS A 68 16.34 12.28 9.00
N SER A 69 17.40 12.63 9.72
CA SER A 69 18.78 12.40 9.28
C SER A 69 19.16 10.91 9.37
N LYS A 70 18.88 10.26 10.51
CA LYS A 70 19.25 8.85 10.77
C LYS A 70 18.16 7.85 10.36
N TYR A 71 16.89 8.18 10.61
CA TYR A 71 15.77 7.26 10.37
C TYR A 71 14.73 7.85 9.42
N ARG A 72 13.98 6.98 8.76
CA ARG A 72 12.84 7.37 7.93
C ARG A 72 11.77 8.05 8.79
N SER A 73 11.17 9.12 8.28
CA SER A 73 9.89 9.58 8.81
C SER A 73 8.83 8.49 8.63
N ILE A 74 7.75 8.55 9.40
CA ILE A 74 6.67 7.57 9.25
C ILE A 74 5.82 7.81 7.98
N SER A 75 5.70 9.07 7.57
CA SER A 75 4.93 9.47 6.39
C SER A 75 5.75 9.52 5.11
N GLY A 76 7.02 9.10 5.14
CA GLY A 76 7.93 9.15 3.99
C GLY A 76 8.46 10.55 3.64
N VAL A 77 7.96 11.61 4.27
CA VAL A 77 8.44 12.98 4.07
C VAL A 77 9.93 13.12 4.38
N CYS A 78 10.61 14.02 3.67
CA CYS A 78 12.05 14.29 3.81
C CYS A 78 12.98 13.11 3.46
N ASN A 79 12.48 12.07 2.77
CA ASN A 79 13.37 11.11 2.12
C ASN A 79 14.20 11.85 1.06
N ASN A 80 13.54 12.42 0.05
CA ASN A 80 14.17 13.40 -0.82
C ASN A 80 14.24 14.77 -0.11
N ARG A 81 15.43 15.37 -0.04
CA ARG A 81 15.63 16.65 0.66
C ARG A 81 15.24 17.87 -0.18
N GLN A 82 15.31 17.76 -1.50
CA GLN A 82 14.96 18.85 -2.42
C GLN A 82 13.45 18.87 -2.70
N ASN A 83 12.84 17.68 -2.76
CA ASN A 83 11.40 17.49 -2.97
C ASN A 83 10.81 16.64 -1.83
N PRO A 84 10.56 17.22 -0.64
CA PRO A 84 10.20 16.44 0.55
C PRO A 84 8.90 15.63 0.46
N GLY A 85 8.04 15.92 -0.52
CA GLY A 85 6.79 15.20 -0.76
C GLY A 85 6.92 13.97 -1.66
N TRP A 86 8.03 13.78 -2.39
CA TRP A 86 8.19 12.61 -3.27
C TRP A 86 8.16 11.31 -2.46
N GLY A 87 7.31 10.37 -2.89
CA GLY A 87 7.07 9.09 -2.22
C GLY A 87 6.38 9.17 -0.85
N ALA A 88 5.98 10.37 -0.39
CA ALA A 88 5.33 10.53 0.89
C ALA A 88 3.86 10.08 0.87
N ALA A 89 3.37 9.63 2.02
CA ALA A 89 1.97 9.27 2.20
C ALA A 89 1.04 10.47 1.99
N ASN A 90 -0.18 10.19 1.50
CA ASN A 90 -1.21 11.19 1.19
C ASN A 90 -0.76 12.22 0.15
N THR A 91 -0.06 11.76 -0.89
CA THR A 91 0.30 12.54 -2.07
C THR A 91 -0.27 11.90 -3.33
N ALA A 92 -0.36 12.64 -4.43
CA ALA A 92 -0.82 12.09 -5.70
C ALA A 92 0.08 10.96 -6.22
N LEU A 93 -0.53 9.95 -6.84
CA LEU A 93 0.21 8.99 -7.68
C LEU A 93 0.85 9.72 -8.87
N VAL A 94 2.12 9.43 -9.14
CA VAL A 94 2.84 10.10 -10.25
C VAL A 94 2.34 9.62 -11.62
N ARG A 95 2.33 10.52 -12.60
CA ARG A 95 1.93 10.26 -13.98
C ARG A 95 3.17 10.10 -14.87
N TRP A 96 3.37 8.91 -15.43
CA TRP A 96 4.38 8.70 -16.48
C TRP A 96 3.88 9.05 -17.88
N LEU A 97 2.56 9.00 -18.07
CA LEU A 97 1.85 9.52 -19.24
C LEU A 97 0.72 10.43 -18.77
N PRO A 98 0.35 11.47 -19.54
CA PRO A 98 -0.81 12.32 -19.24
C PRO A 98 -2.09 11.51 -19.04
N ALA A 99 -3.01 11.97 -18.20
CA ALA A 99 -4.28 11.26 -18.00
C ALA A 99 -5.24 11.53 -19.17
N GLU A 100 -6.05 10.52 -19.50
CA GLU A 100 -7.04 10.55 -20.57
C GLU A 100 -8.45 10.47 -20.00
N TYR A 101 -9.05 11.63 -19.75
CA TYR A 101 -10.45 11.79 -19.37
C TYR A 101 -11.29 12.27 -20.57
N GLU A 102 -12.58 11.95 -20.58
CA GLU A 102 -13.51 12.33 -21.65
C GLU A 102 -13.64 13.85 -21.79
N ASP A 103 -13.75 14.55 -20.68
CA ASP A 103 -13.79 16.01 -20.60
C ASP A 103 -12.38 16.65 -20.54
N ARG A 104 -11.32 15.84 -20.61
CA ARG A 104 -9.91 16.20 -20.36
C ARG A 104 -9.59 16.63 -18.93
N GLU A 105 -10.54 16.61 -18.01
CA GLU A 105 -10.38 17.07 -16.64
C GLU A 105 -10.52 15.91 -15.64
N GLY A 106 -11.66 15.23 -15.62
CA GLY A 106 -11.93 14.20 -14.62
C GLY A 106 -13.08 13.26 -14.94
N GLU A 107 -13.86 13.44 -16.00
CA GLU A 107 -14.87 12.47 -16.44
C GLU A 107 -14.18 11.22 -17.03
N PRO A 108 -14.34 10.03 -16.42
CA PRO A 108 -13.63 8.83 -16.85
C PRO A 108 -14.12 8.33 -18.21
N LYS A 109 -13.28 7.54 -18.88
CA LYS A 109 -13.68 6.83 -20.10
C LYS A 109 -14.90 5.94 -19.82
N GLY A 110 -15.94 6.03 -20.65
CA GLY A 110 -17.22 5.36 -20.46
C GLY A 110 -18.20 6.11 -19.55
N TRP A 111 -17.90 7.35 -19.15
CA TRP A 111 -18.85 8.21 -18.43
C TRP A 111 -20.05 8.58 -19.30
N ASN A 112 -19.79 9.01 -20.54
CA ASN A 112 -20.83 9.30 -21.52
C ASN A 112 -21.07 8.09 -22.44
N ARG A 113 -22.21 7.41 -22.28
CA ARG A 113 -22.50 6.11 -22.96
C ARG A 113 -22.48 6.19 -24.48
N GLU A 114 -22.89 7.32 -25.05
CA GLU A 114 -22.95 7.52 -26.50
C GLU A 114 -21.59 7.93 -27.09
N ARG A 115 -20.60 8.24 -26.24
CA ARG A 115 -19.30 8.71 -26.70
C ARG A 115 -18.53 7.58 -27.37
N LEU A 116 -18.05 7.86 -28.57
CA LEU A 116 -17.18 6.97 -29.31
C LEU A 116 -15.72 7.25 -28.99
N HIS A 117 -14.97 6.18 -28.76
CA HIS A 117 -13.53 6.14 -28.62
C HIS A 117 -12.98 5.39 -29.84
N ASN A 118 -12.17 6.06 -30.66
CA ASN A 118 -11.69 5.51 -31.93
C ASN A 118 -12.80 4.93 -32.83
N GLY A 119 -14.00 5.55 -32.82
CA GLY A 119 -15.16 5.13 -33.61
C GLY A 119 -16.06 4.07 -32.96
N PHE A 120 -15.76 3.59 -31.75
CA PHE A 120 -16.52 2.55 -31.07
C PHE A 120 -16.91 2.94 -29.64
N GLN A 121 -18.02 2.40 -29.14
CA GLN A 121 -18.35 2.50 -27.72
C GLN A 121 -17.44 1.55 -26.92
N LEU A 122 -17.03 1.97 -25.72
CA LEU A 122 -16.26 1.10 -24.85
C LEU A 122 -17.15 0.00 -24.25
N PRO A 123 -16.68 -1.26 -24.19
CA PRO A 123 -17.49 -2.35 -23.66
C PRO A 123 -17.71 -2.17 -22.14
N PRO A 124 -18.87 -2.58 -21.61
CA PRO A 124 -19.09 -2.68 -20.18
C PRO A 124 -18.01 -3.58 -19.55
N PRO A 125 -17.38 -3.17 -18.42
CA PRO A 125 -16.38 -3.98 -17.73
C PRO A 125 -16.85 -5.42 -17.42
N ARG A 126 -18.14 -5.57 -17.10
CA ARG A 126 -18.74 -6.87 -16.79
C ARG A 126 -18.78 -7.83 -17.97
N SER A 127 -19.03 -7.33 -19.18
CA SER A 127 -19.01 -8.14 -20.40
C SER A 127 -17.58 -8.63 -20.68
N VAL A 128 -16.60 -7.72 -20.61
CA VAL A 128 -15.16 -8.08 -20.73
C VAL A 128 -14.77 -9.15 -19.70
N SER A 129 -15.18 -8.97 -18.45
CA SER A 129 -14.93 -9.94 -17.39
C SER A 129 -15.51 -11.32 -17.71
N ARG A 130 -16.79 -11.40 -18.07
CA ARG A 130 -17.48 -12.68 -18.32
C ARG A 130 -17.00 -13.40 -19.57
N GLU A 131 -16.68 -12.66 -20.63
CA GLU A 131 -16.40 -13.23 -21.96
C GLU A 131 -14.92 -13.56 -22.19
N ILE A 132 -14.02 -12.84 -21.52
CA ILE A 132 -12.57 -12.97 -21.69
C ILE A 132 -11.85 -13.41 -20.40
N ILE A 133 -12.15 -12.78 -19.25
CA ILE A 133 -11.27 -12.85 -18.08
C ILE A 133 -11.61 -14.03 -17.15
N ARG A 134 -12.91 -14.23 -16.89
CA ARG A 134 -13.42 -15.19 -15.92
C ARG A 134 -13.01 -16.61 -16.25
N SER A 135 -12.62 -17.35 -15.22
CA SER A 135 -12.37 -18.79 -15.33
C SER A 135 -12.82 -19.58 -14.11
N SER A 136 -13.38 -20.76 -14.37
CA SER A 136 -13.75 -21.76 -13.37
C SER A 136 -12.59 -22.72 -13.03
N CYS A 137 -11.49 -22.67 -13.77
CA CYS A 137 -10.29 -23.47 -13.53
C CYS A 137 -9.05 -22.58 -13.53
N LYS A 138 -8.02 -22.99 -12.78
CA LYS A 138 -6.73 -22.30 -12.76
C LYS A 138 -5.64 -23.22 -13.24
N TRP A 139 -4.80 -22.67 -14.11
CA TRP A 139 -3.53 -23.30 -14.47
C TRP A 139 -2.61 -23.22 -13.26
N ARG A 140 -1.85 -24.29 -13.03
CA ARG A 140 -0.81 -24.33 -12.00
C ARG A 140 0.53 -24.20 -12.68
N ASP A 141 1.40 -23.46 -12.02
CA ASP A 141 2.81 -23.41 -12.33
C ASP A 141 3.54 -24.07 -11.17
N ASP A 142 4.19 -25.19 -11.47
CA ASP A 142 4.87 -26.00 -10.47
C ASP A 142 6.29 -25.48 -10.20
N ASP A 143 6.69 -24.34 -10.78
CA ASP A 143 7.98 -23.70 -10.50
C ASP A 143 7.95 -22.88 -9.19
N TYR A 144 6.78 -22.35 -8.81
CA TYR A 144 6.64 -21.40 -7.70
C TYR A 144 5.55 -21.79 -6.71
N SER A 145 5.77 -21.47 -5.43
CA SER A 145 4.79 -21.72 -4.37
C SER A 145 3.75 -20.60 -4.29
N GLN A 146 2.57 -20.91 -3.74
CA GLN A 146 1.49 -19.95 -3.51
C GLN A 146 1.98 -18.72 -2.71
N LEU A 147 3.01 -18.85 -1.86
CA LEU A 147 3.62 -17.73 -1.14
C LEU A 147 4.13 -16.63 -2.07
N LEU A 148 4.54 -16.93 -3.31
CA LEU A 148 4.90 -15.91 -4.31
C LEU A 148 3.72 -14.97 -4.59
N VAL A 149 2.51 -15.53 -4.70
CA VAL A 149 1.28 -14.76 -4.98
C VAL A 149 0.94 -13.87 -3.79
N ASP A 150 0.91 -14.43 -2.59
CA ASP A 150 0.53 -13.70 -1.38
C ASP A 150 1.58 -12.65 -0.98
N TRP A 151 2.86 -12.88 -1.26
CA TRP A 151 3.91 -11.87 -1.10
C TRP A 151 3.73 -10.70 -2.07
N GLY A 152 3.27 -10.96 -3.29
CA GLY A 152 2.93 -9.91 -4.24
C GLY A 152 1.85 -8.98 -3.74
N GLN A 153 0.77 -9.52 -3.18
CA GLN A 153 -0.28 -8.71 -2.53
C GLN A 153 0.24 -7.99 -1.29
N TYR A 154 1.02 -8.68 -0.46
CA TYR A 154 1.61 -8.09 0.74
C TYR A 154 2.46 -6.87 0.41
N ILE A 155 3.36 -6.96 -0.57
CA ILE A 155 4.23 -5.85 -0.97
C ILE A 155 3.48 -4.75 -1.75
N ASP A 156 2.42 -5.08 -2.50
CA ASP A 156 1.54 -4.04 -3.08
C ASP A 156 1.03 -3.10 -1.99
N HIS A 157 0.66 -3.69 -0.85
CA HIS A 157 0.13 -2.96 0.30
C HIS A 157 1.18 -2.13 1.06
N ASP A 158 2.47 -2.26 0.73
CA ASP A 158 3.54 -1.39 1.25
C ASP A 158 3.74 -0.14 0.40
N VAL A 159 3.37 -0.22 -0.89
CA VAL A 159 3.72 0.79 -1.91
C VAL A 159 2.50 1.61 -2.33
N THR A 160 1.32 0.99 -2.43
CA THR A 160 0.13 1.65 -2.95
C THR A 160 -1.14 1.38 -2.14
N PHE A 161 -1.90 2.45 -1.91
CA PHE A 161 -3.28 2.40 -1.45
C PHE A 161 -4.04 3.62 -1.94
N THR A 162 -5.02 3.42 -2.82
CA THR A 162 -5.91 4.51 -3.27
C THR A 162 -7.28 4.36 -2.60
N PRO A 163 -7.62 5.22 -1.62
CA PRO A 163 -8.92 5.19 -0.98
C PRO A 163 -10.04 5.50 -1.96
N GLN A 164 -11.23 4.99 -1.66
CA GLN A 164 -12.45 5.45 -2.32
C GLN A 164 -12.90 6.79 -1.75
N SER A 165 -13.66 7.53 -2.56
CA SER A 165 -14.32 8.76 -2.12
C SER A 165 -15.10 8.54 -0.82
N ILE A 166 -14.92 9.45 0.14
CA ILE A 166 -15.55 9.42 1.46
C ILE A 166 -17.06 9.57 1.30
N SER A 167 -17.51 10.47 0.43
CA SER A 167 -18.94 10.63 0.18
C SER A 167 -19.50 9.35 -0.43
N SER A 168 -20.47 8.75 0.27
CA SER A 168 -21.23 7.61 -0.28
C SER A 168 -22.36 8.06 -1.19
N ALA A 169 -22.68 9.36 -1.21
CA ALA A 169 -23.77 9.94 -1.98
C ALA A 169 -23.26 10.95 -3.01
N ALA A 170 -23.96 11.02 -4.14
CA ALA A 170 -23.72 12.01 -5.16
C ALA A 170 -23.97 13.42 -4.63
N PHE A 171 -23.03 14.33 -4.89
CA PHE A 171 -23.04 15.67 -4.30
C PHE A 171 -24.30 16.49 -4.66
N TRP A 172 -24.75 16.37 -5.90
CA TRP A 172 -25.84 17.20 -6.45
C TRP A 172 -27.24 16.67 -6.14
N THR A 173 -27.37 15.36 -5.97
CA THR A 173 -28.67 14.67 -5.90
C THR A 173 -28.89 13.98 -4.56
N GLU A 174 -27.85 13.89 -3.71
CA GLU A 174 -27.82 13.12 -2.45
C GLU A 174 -28.12 11.62 -2.64
N LEU A 175 -28.08 11.12 -3.88
CA LEU A 175 -28.30 9.72 -4.22
C LEU A 175 -27.11 8.86 -3.77
N ASP A 176 -27.38 7.81 -2.99
CA ASP A 176 -26.36 6.87 -2.55
C ASP A 176 -25.84 6.03 -3.73
N CYS A 177 -24.52 5.93 -3.89
CA CYS A 177 -23.89 5.15 -4.97
C CYS A 177 -24.19 3.65 -4.87
N GLN A 178 -24.65 3.17 -3.71
CA GLN A 178 -25.14 1.80 -3.54
C GLN A 178 -26.53 1.57 -4.15
N GLN A 179 -27.27 2.64 -4.46
CA GLN A 179 -28.67 2.60 -4.91
C GLN A 179 -28.87 3.22 -6.29
N SER A 180 -27.84 3.85 -6.87
CA SER A 180 -27.91 4.54 -8.16
C SER A 180 -27.08 3.85 -9.24
N CYS A 181 -27.68 3.71 -10.43
CA CYS A 181 -27.00 3.29 -11.66
C CYS A 181 -26.65 4.48 -12.57
N GLU A 182 -26.81 5.70 -12.07
CA GLU A 182 -26.46 6.93 -12.78
C GLU A 182 -25.00 7.31 -12.54
N ASN A 183 -24.36 7.86 -13.57
CA ASN A 183 -23.03 8.43 -13.49
C ASN A 183 -23.14 9.83 -12.87
N LEU A 184 -22.86 9.92 -11.56
CA LEU A 184 -22.96 11.14 -10.77
C LEU A 184 -21.84 11.17 -9.77
N HIS A 185 -20.99 12.21 -9.74
CA HIS A 185 -19.87 12.23 -8.81
C HIS A 185 -20.31 12.07 -7.33
N PRO A 186 -19.75 11.10 -6.56
CA PRO A 186 -18.63 10.20 -6.88
C PRO A 186 -19.01 8.77 -7.36
N CYS A 187 -20.26 8.52 -7.68
CA CYS A 187 -20.79 7.27 -8.23
C CYS A 187 -20.40 7.08 -9.71
N PHE A 188 -19.82 5.93 -10.04
CA PHE A 188 -19.52 5.52 -11.42
C PHE A 188 -19.83 4.03 -11.62
N PRO A 189 -21.12 3.64 -11.52
CA PRO A 189 -21.56 2.25 -11.40
C PRO A 189 -21.20 1.40 -12.64
N ILE A 190 -20.89 0.13 -12.40
CA ILE A 190 -20.53 -0.83 -13.44
C ILE A 190 -21.82 -1.39 -14.04
N GLN A 191 -22.03 -1.15 -15.33
CA GLN A 191 -23.22 -1.63 -16.02
C GLN A 191 -23.19 -3.16 -16.22
N THR A 192 -24.36 -3.78 -16.14
CA THR A 192 -24.57 -5.20 -16.45
C THR A 192 -25.62 -5.36 -17.55
N GLU A 193 -25.69 -6.56 -18.15
CA GLU A 193 -26.56 -6.84 -19.31
C GLU A 193 -28.06 -6.67 -19.02
N ASP A 194 -28.51 -6.90 -17.78
CA ASP A 194 -29.93 -6.91 -17.39
C ASP A 194 -30.48 -5.52 -16.96
N SER A 195 -29.88 -4.41 -17.43
CA SER A 195 -30.18 -3.04 -16.97
C SER A 195 -29.97 -2.79 -15.47
N LEU A 196 -29.36 -3.75 -14.76
CA LEU A 196 -28.87 -3.63 -13.39
C LEU A 196 -27.42 -3.11 -13.40
N CYS A 197 -26.93 -2.62 -12.26
CA CYS A 197 -25.54 -2.21 -12.12
C CYS A 197 -24.92 -2.70 -10.80
N GLN A 198 -23.60 -2.84 -10.80
CA GLN A 198 -22.83 -3.02 -9.58
C GLN A 198 -22.35 -1.65 -9.06
N PRO A 199 -22.46 -1.39 -7.75
CA PRO A 199 -22.09 -0.10 -7.17
C PRO A 199 -20.59 0.11 -7.26
N PHE A 200 -20.17 1.29 -7.69
CA PHE A 200 -18.76 1.66 -7.75
C PHE A 200 -18.60 3.12 -7.39
N ARG A 201 -17.69 3.37 -6.44
CA ARG A 201 -17.30 4.72 -6.04
C ARG A 201 -15.92 5.03 -6.59
N ARG A 202 -15.81 6.22 -7.16
CA ARG A 202 -14.57 6.76 -7.69
C ARG A 202 -13.52 6.91 -6.59
N SER A 203 -12.26 6.79 -6.98
CA SER A 203 -11.11 6.98 -6.11
C SER A 203 -11.06 8.41 -5.59
N THR A 204 -10.60 8.60 -4.36
CA THR A 204 -10.37 9.92 -3.78
C THR A 204 -9.42 10.73 -4.66
N PRO A 205 -9.78 11.97 -5.02
CA PRO A 205 -8.86 12.86 -5.71
C PRO A 205 -7.88 13.52 -4.74
N ASP A 206 -6.65 13.74 -5.17
CA ASP A 206 -5.80 14.77 -4.57
C ASP A 206 -6.27 16.15 -5.04
N CYS A 207 -5.90 17.23 -4.34
CA CYS A 207 -6.35 18.58 -4.68
C CYS A 207 -5.94 19.00 -6.10
N TYR A 208 -4.65 19.23 -6.36
CA TYR A 208 -4.15 19.60 -7.67
C TYR A 208 -2.72 19.10 -7.85
N ASP A 209 -2.31 18.87 -9.10
CA ASP A 209 -0.92 18.56 -9.43
C ASP A 209 -0.07 19.83 -9.30
N ARG A 210 0.82 19.81 -8.31
CA ARG A 210 1.65 20.96 -7.92
C ARG A 210 2.85 21.17 -8.83
N SER A 211 3.12 20.22 -9.74
CA SER A 211 4.31 20.22 -10.60
C SER A 211 4.08 20.82 -12.00
N GLY A 212 2.82 21.02 -12.40
CA GLY A 212 2.47 21.52 -13.72
C GLY A 212 2.66 23.04 -13.87
N SER A 213 3.31 23.49 -14.95
CA SER A 213 3.33 24.91 -15.33
C SER A 213 2.03 25.38 -15.97
N ASP A 214 1.27 24.45 -16.56
CA ASP A 214 -0.04 24.69 -17.17
C ASP A 214 -1.15 24.42 -16.16
N VAL A 215 -1.96 25.44 -15.89
CA VAL A 215 -3.11 25.37 -14.96
C VAL A 215 -4.10 24.30 -15.39
N GLN A 216 -4.35 24.12 -16.70
CA GLN A 216 -5.33 23.12 -17.14
C GLN A 216 -4.87 21.70 -16.84
N GLN A 217 -3.60 21.40 -17.11
CA GLN A 217 -3.00 20.11 -16.78
C GLN A 217 -2.91 19.90 -15.26
N ALA A 218 -2.55 20.94 -14.50
CA ALA A 218 -2.45 20.90 -13.04
C ALA A 218 -3.79 20.62 -12.34
N LEU A 219 -4.89 21.04 -12.95
CA LEU A 219 -6.25 20.84 -12.44
C LEU A 219 -6.88 19.52 -12.89
N GLN A 220 -6.21 18.75 -13.73
CA GLN A 220 -6.67 17.43 -14.12
C GLN A 220 -6.69 16.51 -12.89
N ARG A 221 -7.73 15.67 -12.77
CA ARG A 221 -7.95 14.80 -11.61
C ARG A 221 -6.80 13.80 -11.42
N GLN A 222 -6.08 13.95 -10.30
CA GLN A 222 -5.08 12.99 -9.80
C GLN A 222 -5.63 12.19 -8.63
N GLN A 223 -5.28 10.91 -8.53
CA GLN A 223 -5.69 10.05 -7.42
C GLN A 223 -4.63 10.02 -6.32
N LEU A 224 -5.10 10.01 -5.07
CA LEU A 224 -4.25 9.95 -3.89
C LEU A 224 -3.62 8.56 -3.71
N ASN A 225 -2.35 8.52 -3.33
CA ASN A 225 -1.76 7.39 -2.61
C ASN A 225 -1.76 7.72 -1.11
N ALA A 226 -2.52 6.96 -0.33
CA ALA A 226 -2.70 7.19 1.11
C ALA A 226 -1.49 6.74 1.95
N ILE A 227 -0.65 5.86 1.41
CA ILE A 227 0.52 5.29 2.10
C ILE A 227 1.83 5.74 1.45
N THR A 228 2.96 5.45 2.09
CA THR A 228 4.28 5.73 1.51
C THR A 228 4.49 4.91 0.24
N SER A 229 5.29 5.41 -0.70
CA SER A 229 5.64 4.64 -1.90
C SER A 229 6.87 3.75 -1.69
N TYR A 230 7.66 4.01 -0.66
CA TYR A 230 8.90 3.27 -0.36
C TYR A 230 8.61 1.83 0.07
N LEU A 231 9.53 0.92 -0.22
CA LEU A 231 9.59 -0.39 0.43
C LEU A 231 10.17 -0.20 1.85
N ASP A 232 9.33 0.20 2.80
CA ASP A 232 9.73 0.60 4.15
C ASP A 232 8.92 -0.07 5.28
N ALA A 233 8.16 -1.12 4.95
CA ALA A 233 7.30 -1.85 5.86
C ALA A 233 6.24 -0.95 6.55
N SER A 234 5.74 0.07 5.84
CA SER A 234 4.61 0.90 6.25
C SER A 234 3.35 0.08 6.55
N LEU A 235 3.17 -1.07 5.90
CA LEU A 235 2.09 -2.01 6.22
C LEU A 235 2.22 -2.65 7.63
N VAL A 236 3.42 -2.61 8.22
CA VAL A 236 3.69 -3.05 9.61
C VAL A 236 3.61 -1.84 10.56
N TYR A 237 4.23 -0.73 10.19
CA TYR A 237 4.46 0.41 11.09
C TYR A 237 3.45 1.55 10.99
N GLY A 238 2.63 1.56 9.94
CA GLY A 238 1.76 2.65 9.56
C GLY A 238 2.47 3.72 8.74
N HIS A 239 1.68 4.69 8.27
CA HIS A 239 2.10 5.78 7.38
C HIS A 239 1.73 7.17 7.95
N THR A 240 1.21 7.20 9.19
CA THR A 240 0.90 8.43 9.95
C THR A 240 1.41 8.31 11.38
N PRO A 241 1.81 9.43 12.03
CA PRO A 241 2.25 9.39 13.44
C PRO A 241 1.19 8.83 14.39
N GLN A 242 -0.09 9.06 14.09
CA GLN A 242 -1.27 8.62 14.82
C GLN A 242 -1.33 7.10 14.84
N LEU A 243 -1.29 6.49 13.66
CA LEU A 243 -1.37 5.04 13.49
C LEU A 243 -0.13 4.37 14.10
N GLN A 244 1.06 4.91 13.83
CA GLN A 244 2.30 4.40 14.39
C GLN A 244 2.30 4.37 15.92
N SER A 245 1.87 5.47 16.55
CA SER A 245 1.75 5.55 18.01
C SER A 245 0.81 4.46 18.55
N ALA A 246 -0.29 4.21 17.85
CA ALA A 246 -1.29 3.23 18.25
C ALA A 246 -0.88 1.76 17.98
N LEU A 247 0.13 1.53 17.15
CA LEU A 247 0.69 0.19 16.87
C LEU A 247 1.87 -0.16 17.79
N ARG A 248 2.37 0.78 18.58
CA ARG A 248 3.52 0.60 19.47
C ARG A 248 3.10 0.26 20.90
N ASP A 249 3.90 -0.55 21.57
CA ASP A 249 3.82 -0.75 23.03
C ASP A 249 4.55 0.39 23.75
N LEU A 250 3.93 1.58 23.74
CA LEU A 250 4.50 2.76 24.39
C LEU A 250 4.51 2.67 25.92
N SER A 251 3.64 1.84 26.51
CA SER A 251 3.58 1.64 27.96
C SER A 251 4.65 0.68 28.46
N GLY A 252 5.03 -0.32 27.65
CA GLY A 252 6.07 -1.27 27.99
C GLY A 252 7.49 -0.70 27.96
N LEU A 253 7.71 0.47 27.34
CA LEU A 253 9.02 1.13 27.23
C LEU A 253 10.13 0.16 26.78
N ASN A 254 9.84 -0.63 25.74
CA ASN A 254 10.67 -1.75 25.28
C ASN A 254 10.98 -1.71 23.78
N GLY A 255 10.51 -0.67 23.07
CA GLY A 255 10.67 -0.54 21.62
C GLY A 255 9.86 -1.52 20.78
N LYS A 256 8.92 -2.28 21.37
CA LYS A 256 8.09 -3.29 20.68
C LYS A 256 6.82 -2.71 20.07
N LEU A 257 6.20 -3.50 19.20
CA LEU A 257 4.85 -3.31 18.72
C LEU A 257 3.83 -3.91 19.70
N ALA A 258 2.66 -3.27 19.76
CA ALA A 258 1.52 -3.72 20.54
C ALA A 258 1.01 -5.08 20.05
N ILE A 259 0.51 -5.88 20.97
CA ILE A 259 0.03 -7.25 20.72
C ILE A 259 -1.42 -7.39 21.17
N ASN A 260 -2.07 -8.45 20.71
CA ASN A 260 -3.40 -8.81 21.21
C ASN A 260 -3.36 -9.15 22.70
N ASP A 261 -4.27 -8.57 23.46
CA ASP A 261 -4.40 -8.75 24.91
C ASP A 261 -5.40 -9.87 25.28
N GLN A 262 -6.22 -10.32 24.34
CA GLN A 262 -7.26 -11.33 24.55
C GLN A 262 -6.83 -12.72 24.09
N PHE A 263 -6.17 -12.81 22.93
CA PHE A 263 -5.83 -14.07 22.29
C PHE A 263 -4.34 -14.22 22.03
N LYS A 264 -3.86 -15.44 22.23
CA LYS A 264 -2.55 -15.92 21.80
C LYS A 264 -2.73 -17.19 21.00
N ASP A 265 -1.74 -17.55 20.22
CA ASP A 265 -1.77 -18.84 19.54
C ASP A 265 -1.60 -20.01 20.53
N PRO A 266 -1.79 -21.27 20.10
CA PRO A 266 -1.68 -22.45 20.97
C PRO A 266 -0.33 -22.61 21.70
N TYR A 267 0.73 -21.96 21.21
CA TYR A 267 2.07 -21.99 21.78
C TYR A 267 2.40 -20.72 22.59
N GLY A 268 1.42 -19.84 22.79
CA GLY A 268 1.56 -18.60 23.56
C GLY A 268 2.20 -17.44 22.79
N ARG A 269 2.34 -17.54 21.45
CA ARG A 269 2.86 -16.45 20.62
C ARG A 269 1.78 -15.43 20.30
N SER A 270 2.23 -14.20 20.08
CA SER A 270 1.35 -13.04 19.93
C SER A 270 0.61 -13.01 18.59
N TYR A 271 -0.60 -12.47 18.62
CA TYR A 271 -1.34 -11.99 17.45
C TYR A 271 -1.31 -10.46 17.37
N LEU A 272 -1.73 -9.93 16.22
CA LEU A 272 -1.97 -8.50 16.02
C LEU A 272 -3.04 -7.98 17.00
N PRO A 273 -2.94 -6.71 17.45
CA PRO A 273 -3.98 -6.11 18.26
C PRO A 273 -5.29 -5.96 17.46
N PHE A 274 -6.42 -5.82 18.13
CA PHE A 274 -7.70 -5.54 17.45
C PHE A 274 -7.86 -4.05 17.11
N VAL A 275 -8.75 -3.76 16.16
CA VAL A 275 -9.21 -2.40 15.90
C VAL A 275 -9.94 -1.83 17.13
N ALA A 276 -9.80 -0.53 17.36
CA ALA A 276 -10.40 0.14 18.53
C ALA A 276 -11.94 0.26 18.46
N THR A 277 -12.51 0.24 17.25
CA THR A 277 -13.96 0.39 17.05
C THR A 277 -14.61 -0.98 16.96
N THR A 278 -15.37 -1.33 18.00
CA THR A 278 -16.14 -2.58 18.10
C THR A 278 -17.64 -2.31 18.21
N PRO A 279 -18.53 -3.08 17.56
CA PRO A 279 -18.22 -4.25 16.74
C PRO A 279 -17.58 -3.87 15.39
N SER A 280 -16.48 -4.54 15.02
CA SER A 280 -15.80 -4.33 13.72
C SER A 280 -16.59 -4.94 12.54
N ALA A 281 -16.20 -4.60 11.30
CA ALA A 281 -16.85 -5.11 10.09
C ALA A 281 -16.48 -6.56 9.73
N CYS A 282 -15.49 -7.15 10.40
CA CYS A 282 -15.09 -8.53 10.14
C CYS A 282 -16.21 -9.51 10.49
N ARG A 283 -16.30 -10.59 9.71
CA ARG A 283 -17.24 -11.68 9.94
C ARG A 283 -16.89 -12.34 11.26
N ALA A 284 -17.90 -12.50 12.11
CA ALA A 284 -17.77 -13.25 13.35
C ALA A 284 -17.98 -14.74 13.08
N ASP A 285 -17.37 -15.56 13.93
CA ASP A 285 -17.73 -16.97 14.06
C ASP A 285 -19.19 -17.07 14.53
N PRO A 286 -20.04 -17.88 13.87
CA PRO A 286 -21.40 -18.14 14.34
C PRO A 286 -21.46 -18.75 15.75
N GLN A 287 -20.36 -19.34 16.24
CA GLN A 287 -20.29 -20.00 17.54
C GLN A 287 -19.18 -19.41 18.43
N GLY A 288 -19.50 -19.15 19.71
CA GLY A 288 -18.52 -18.71 20.70
C GLY A 288 -18.16 -17.22 20.65
N GLU A 289 -17.00 -16.88 21.24
CA GLU A 289 -16.56 -15.50 21.43
C GLU A 289 -16.26 -14.80 20.09
N ARG A 290 -16.59 -13.51 20.02
CA ARG A 290 -16.41 -12.70 18.82
C ARG A 290 -14.94 -12.31 18.66
N VAL A 291 -14.40 -12.55 17.47
CA VAL A 291 -13.05 -12.09 17.11
C VAL A 291 -13.19 -10.87 16.20
N GLU A 292 -12.58 -9.77 16.61
CA GLU A 292 -12.61 -8.52 15.87
C GLU A 292 -11.59 -8.50 14.72
N CYS A 293 -11.72 -7.54 13.81
CA CYS A 293 -10.66 -7.25 12.85
C CYS A 293 -9.34 -6.96 13.55
N PHE A 294 -8.26 -7.55 13.05
CA PHE A 294 -6.90 -7.17 13.44
C PHE A 294 -6.55 -5.77 12.94
N ARG A 295 -5.66 -5.11 13.66
CA ARG A 295 -5.10 -3.80 13.32
C ARG A 295 -3.61 -3.95 12.99
N ALA A 296 -3.20 -3.34 11.88
CA ALA A 296 -1.82 -3.29 11.42
C ALA A 296 -1.51 -1.89 10.84
N GLY A 297 -0.33 -1.72 10.24
CA GLY A 297 0.06 -0.51 9.51
C GLY A 297 -0.76 -0.25 8.24
N ASP A 298 -1.38 -1.29 7.69
CA ASP A 298 -2.31 -1.22 6.56
C ASP A 298 -3.71 -1.72 6.95
N SER A 299 -4.76 -1.03 6.46
CA SER A 299 -6.15 -1.32 6.82
C SER A 299 -6.72 -2.57 6.13
N ARG A 300 -6.06 -3.07 5.09
CA ARG A 300 -6.47 -4.26 4.32
C ARG A 300 -5.93 -5.57 4.91
N VAL A 301 -5.27 -5.54 6.08
CA VAL A 301 -4.73 -6.74 6.76
C VAL A 301 -5.75 -7.88 6.90
N ASN A 302 -7.04 -7.57 7.06
CA ASN A 302 -8.11 -8.58 7.21
C ASN A 302 -8.73 -9.02 5.89
N GLU A 303 -8.27 -8.54 4.73
CA GLU A 303 -8.86 -8.87 3.43
C GLU A 303 -8.87 -10.38 3.24
N GLY A 304 -7.75 -11.08 3.45
CA GLY A 304 -7.65 -12.54 3.39
C GLY A 304 -6.80 -13.14 4.52
N LEU A 305 -6.97 -14.43 4.79
CA LEU A 305 -6.18 -15.12 5.82
C LEU A 305 -4.66 -15.14 5.57
N PRO A 306 -4.16 -15.30 4.32
CA PRO A 306 -2.73 -15.21 4.04
C PRO A 306 -2.11 -13.87 4.45
N LEU A 307 -2.81 -12.75 4.21
CA LEU A 307 -2.35 -11.43 4.65
C LEU A 307 -2.27 -11.34 6.17
N ILE A 308 -3.28 -11.79 6.90
CA ILE A 308 -3.23 -11.81 8.38
C ILE A 308 -2.02 -12.62 8.86
N ALA A 309 -1.74 -13.77 8.22
CA ALA A 309 -0.59 -14.61 8.56
C ALA A 309 0.74 -13.89 8.35
N LEU A 310 0.94 -13.23 7.20
CA LEU A 310 2.14 -12.46 6.90
C LEU A 310 2.30 -11.24 7.82
N HIS A 311 1.24 -10.46 8.05
CA HIS A 311 1.31 -9.34 9.01
C HIS A 311 1.63 -9.81 10.44
N THR A 312 1.08 -10.94 10.87
CA THR A 312 1.38 -11.52 12.19
C THR A 312 2.83 -11.99 12.26
N LEU A 313 3.35 -12.59 11.18
CA LEU A 313 4.74 -13.03 11.09
C LEU A 313 5.71 -11.86 11.30
N TRP A 314 5.50 -10.74 10.61
CA TRP A 314 6.37 -9.57 10.71
C TRP A 314 6.22 -8.77 12.00
N LEU A 315 5.03 -8.80 12.64
CA LEU A 315 4.86 -8.35 14.02
C LEU A 315 5.77 -9.14 14.97
N ARG A 316 5.73 -10.48 14.86
CA ARG A 316 6.54 -11.37 15.70
C ARG A 316 8.03 -11.11 15.47
N GLU A 317 8.45 -10.95 14.21
CA GLU A 317 9.86 -10.71 13.90
C GLU A 317 10.35 -9.37 14.47
N HIS A 318 9.57 -8.29 14.36
CA HIS A 318 9.92 -7.03 14.99
C HIS A 318 10.11 -7.20 16.51
N ASN A 319 9.13 -7.82 17.19
CA ASN A 319 9.21 -7.99 18.64
C ASN A 319 10.38 -8.91 19.07
N ARG A 320 10.76 -9.89 18.24
CA ARG A 320 11.91 -10.77 18.46
C ARG A 320 13.23 -10.00 18.36
N ILE A 321 13.42 -9.22 17.29
CA ILE A 321 14.63 -8.41 17.09
C ILE A 321 14.72 -7.32 18.18
N ALA A 322 13.62 -6.62 18.47
CA ALA A 322 13.59 -5.57 19.50
C ALA A 322 13.99 -6.11 20.89
N GLU A 323 13.54 -7.32 21.24
CA GLU A 323 13.93 -7.99 22.48
C GLU A 323 15.45 -8.24 22.53
N ILE A 324 16.01 -8.78 21.44
CA ILE A 324 17.45 -9.09 21.37
C ILE A 324 18.27 -7.80 21.45
N LEU A 325 17.90 -6.76 20.70
CA LEU A 325 18.61 -5.48 20.69
C LEU A 325 18.54 -4.76 22.04
N THR A 326 17.42 -4.84 22.74
CA THR A 326 17.27 -4.28 24.10
C THR A 326 18.27 -4.92 25.07
N HIS A 327 18.45 -6.24 25.02
CA HIS A 327 19.40 -6.94 25.88
C HIS A 327 20.85 -6.72 25.45
N MET A 328 21.09 -6.64 24.14
CA MET A 328 22.42 -6.47 23.57
C MET A 328 22.99 -5.07 23.81
N ASN A 329 22.15 -4.05 23.67
CA ASN A 329 22.47 -2.64 23.78
C ASN A 329 21.66 -2.02 24.92
N ASP A 330 22.03 -2.35 26.16
CA ASP A 330 21.36 -1.90 27.41
C ASP A 330 21.28 -0.37 27.59
N HIS A 331 22.01 0.37 26.76
CA HIS A 331 22.10 1.82 26.75
C HIS A 331 21.19 2.47 25.71
N TRP A 332 20.56 1.69 24.84
CA TRP A 332 19.59 2.22 23.89
C TRP A 332 18.28 2.56 24.59
N SER A 333 17.69 3.69 24.20
CA SER A 333 16.33 4.03 24.58
C SER A 333 15.32 3.13 23.86
N PRO A 334 14.08 3.01 24.38
CA PRO A 334 12.99 2.33 23.69
C PRO A 334 12.74 2.85 22.26
N GLU A 335 12.87 4.17 22.04
CA GLU A 335 12.80 4.76 20.70
C GLU A 335 13.94 4.30 19.80
N ALA A 336 15.17 4.22 20.29
CA ALA A 336 16.30 3.72 19.51
C ALA A 336 16.11 2.25 19.11
N VAL A 337 15.67 1.40 20.05
CA VAL A 337 15.34 -0.01 19.78
C VAL A 337 14.25 -0.12 18.70
N TYR A 338 13.16 0.64 18.83
CA TYR A 338 12.08 0.63 17.85
C TYR A 338 12.56 1.05 16.45
N GLN A 339 13.33 2.14 16.35
CA GLN A 339 13.79 2.67 15.07
C GLN A 339 14.83 1.78 14.39
N GLU A 340 15.81 1.25 15.13
CA GLU A 340 16.80 0.31 14.57
C GLU A 340 16.13 -1.00 14.15
N THR A 341 15.17 -1.51 14.94
CA THR A 341 14.38 -2.69 14.54
C THR A 341 13.56 -2.40 13.28
N ARG A 342 12.83 -1.28 13.23
CA ARG A 342 12.06 -0.86 12.03
C ARG A 342 12.96 -0.76 10.80
N LYS A 343 14.17 -0.22 10.96
CA LYS A 343 15.16 -0.07 9.89
C LYS A 343 15.64 -1.43 9.37
N ILE A 344 15.92 -2.40 10.26
CA ILE A 344 16.26 -3.78 9.87
C ILE A 344 15.09 -4.42 9.11
N ILE A 345 13.87 -4.35 9.63
CA ILE A 345 12.68 -4.94 9.01
C ILE A 345 12.41 -4.34 7.62
N GLY A 346 12.55 -3.02 7.47
CA GLY A 346 12.46 -2.37 6.16
C GLY A 346 13.51 -2.88 5.18
N ALA A 347 14.76 -3.05 5.62
CA ALA A 347 15.81 -3.63 4.78
C ALA A 347 15.51 -5.08 4.36
N LEU A 348 14.93 -5.89 5.26
CA LEU A 348 14.51 -7.25 4.93
C LEU A 348 13.39 -7.28 3.88
N HIS A 349 12.42 -6.35 3.95
CA HIS A 349 11.39 -6.20 2.91
C HIS A 349 12.02 -5.83 1.56
N GLN A 350 12.98 -4.91 1.55
CA GLN A 350 13.72 -4.51 0.36
C GLN A 350 14.49 -5.68 -0.27
N ILE A 351 15.24 -6.42 0.54
CA ILE A 351 16.05 -7.56 0.10
C ILE A 351 15.16 -8.67 -0.45
N ILE A 352 14.19 -9.16 0.33
CA ILE A 352 13.32 -10.27 -0.10
C ILE A 352 12.55 -9.89 -1.36
N THR A 353 12.07 -8.64 -1.45
CA THR A 353 11.34 -8.18 -2.64
C THR A 353 12.25 -8.13 -3.88
N MET A 354 13.40 -7.45 -3.80
CA MET A 354 14.23 -7.22 -4.98
C MET A 354 15.10 -8.40 -5.37
N ARG A 355 15.57 -9.19 -4.41
CA ARG A 355 16.42 -10.37 -4.63
C ARG A 355 15.58 -11.60 -4.98
N ASP A 356 14.50 -11.83 -4.23
CA ASP A 356 13.83 -13.14 -4.25
C ASP A 356 12.49 -13.11 -5.01
N TYR A 357 11.77 -11.98 -5.03
CA TYR A 357 10.44 -11.89 -5.64
C TYR A 357 10.44 -11.28 -7.05
N VAL A 358 10.97 -10.05 -7.21
CA VAL A 358 10.88 -9.31 -8.48
C VAL A 358 11.44 -10.10 -9.67
N PRO A 359 12.65 -10.71 -9.60
CA PRO A 359 13.19 -11.48 -10.72
C PRO A 359 12.28 -12.64 -11.18
N LYS A 360 11.51 -13.25 -10.26
CA LYS A 360 10.60 -14.35 -10.58
C LYS A 360 9.34 -13.89 -11.31
N ILE A 361 8.89 -12.66 -11.08
CA ILE A 361 7.65 -12.15 -11.70
C ILE A 361 7.89 -11.46 -13.04
N ILE A 362 9.03 -10.79 -13.24
CA ILE A 362 9.37 -10.10 -14.51
C ILE A 362 10.36 -10.86 -15.39
N GLY A 363 10.99 -11.92 -14.84
CA GLY A 363 12.04 -12.69 -15.49
C GLY A 363 13.42 -12.03 -15.35
N LEU A 364 14.46 -12.84 -15.15
CA LEU A 364 15.84 -12.38 -14.97
C LEU A 364 16.33 -11.45 -16.10
N PRO A 365 16.06 -11.72 -17.40
CA PRO A 365 16.49 -10.82 -18.47
C PRO A 365 15.87 -9.41 -18.37
N SER A 366 14.61 -9.30 -17.94
CA SER A 366 13.95 -8.00 -17.73
C SER A 366 14.52 -7.31 -16.49
N PHE A 367 14.77 -8.07 -15.43
CA PHE A 367 15.39 -7.55 -14.21
C PHE A 367 16.76 -6.93 -14.50
N GLU A 368 17.64 -7.65 -15.19
CA GLU A 368 18.97 -7.16 -15.57
C GLU A 368 18.89 -5.95 -16.51
N ARG A 369 17.95 -5.96 -17.47
CA ARG A 369 17.78 -4.87 -18.44
C ARG A 369 17.32 -3.57 -17.80
N TYR A 370 16.34 -3.64 -16.89
CA TYR A 370 15.66 -2.45 -16.38
C TYR A 370 16.15 -2.02 -15.00
N LEU A 371 16.46 -2.96 -14.09
CA LEU A 371 16.96 -2.64 -12.75
C LEU A 371 18.50 -2.70 -12.71
N GLY A 372 19.08 -3.81 -13.16
CA GLY A 372 20.52 -4.08 -13.08
C GLY A 372 21.10 -3.90 -11.67
N ASP A 373 22.41 -3.70 -11.59
CA ASP A 373 23.10 -3.43 -10.33
C ASP A 373 22.74 -2.04 -9.77
N TYR A 374 22.68 -1.93 -8.44
CA TYR A 374 22.47 -0.65 -7.76
C TYR A 374 23.68 0.27 -7.91
N ARG A 375 23.45 1.54 -8.27
CA ARG A 375 24.50 2.53 -8.54
C ARG A 375 24.59 3.64 -7.49
N GLY A 376 23.86 3.51 -6.39
CA GLY A 376 23.74 4.55 -5.37
C GLY A 376 22.43 5.34 -5.51
N TYR A 377 22.12 6.11 -4.46
CA TYR A 377 20.94 6.95 -4.39
C TYR A 377 21.06 8.14 -5.32
N ASP A 378 20.03 8.39 -6.13
CA ASP A 378 19.92 9.53 -7.03
C ASP A 378 18.82 10.49 -6.54
N PRO A 379 19.17 11.68 -6.01
CA PRO A 379 18.19 12.66 -5.54
C PRO A 379 17.33 13.29 -6.65
N ALA A 380 17.66 13.06 -7.93
CA ALA A 380 16.84 13.51 -9.06
C ALA A 380 15.71 12.53 -9.43
N VAL A 381 15.72 11.32 -8.86
CA VAL A 381 14.69 10.29 -9.12
C VAL A 381 13.50 10.48 -8.18
N ASP A 382 12.31 10.56 -8.77
CA ASP A 382 11.05 10.56 -8.02
C ASP A 382 10.62 9.12 -7.68
N ALA A 383 10.71 8.77 -6.39
CA ALA A 383 10.34 7.47 -5.86
C ALA A 383 8.82 7.31 -5.61
N SER A 384 7.98 8.22 -6.12
CA SER A 384 6.54 8.10 -5.99
C SER A 384 5.98 6.91 -6.81
N ALA A 385 4.99 6.23 -6.25
CA ALA A 385 4.28 5.18 -6.96
C ALA A 385 3.49 5.75 -8.15
N SER A 386 3.68 5.18 -9.33
CA SER A 386 2.99 5.63 -10.53
C SER A 386 1.55 5.12 -10.58
N ASN A 387 0.68 5.91 -11.20
CA ASN A 387 -0.74 5.55 -11.31
C ASN A 387 -0.96 4.24 -12.08
N VAL A 388 -0.18 4.02 -13.15
CA VAL A 388 -0.25 2.78 -13.94
C VAL A 388 0.23 1.56 -13.17
N PHE A 389 1.23 1.71 -12.30
CA PHE A 389 1.69 0.62 -11.44
C PHE A 389 0.60 0.21 -10.44
N ALA A 390 0.06 1.17 -9.69
CA ALA A 390 -0.95 0.97 -8.65
C ALA A 390 -2.30 0.45 -9.20
N THR A 391 -2.70 0.92 -10.38
CA THR A 391 -4.04 0.64 -10.92
C THR A 391 -4.06 -0.49 -11.94
N ALA A 392 -2.92 -0.83 -12.56
CA ALA A 392 -2.87 -1.86 -13.58
C ALA A 392 -1.71 -2.85 -13.39
N ALA A 393 -0.46 -2.40 -13.51
CA ALA A 393 0.66 -3.33 -13.71
C ALA A 393 0.85 -4.30 -12.55
N PHE A 394 0.82 -3.82 -11.30
CA PHE A 394 1.03 -4.69 -10.14
C PHE A 394 -0.22 -5.51 -9.75
N ARG A 395 -1.38 -5.15 -10.31
CA ARG A 395 -2.63 -5.95 -10.23
C ARG A 395 -2.62 -7.18 -11.13
N PHE A 396 -1.51 -7.50 -11.80
CA PHE A 396 -1.36 -8.79 -12.49
C PHE A 396 -1.56 -9.97 -11.52
N GLY A 397 -1.22 -9.78 -10.24
CA GLY A 397 -1.39 -10.77 -9.17
C GLY A 397 -2.83 -11.26 -9.01
N HIS A 398 -3.84 -10.49 -9.41
CA HIS A 398 -5.23 -10.95 -9.42
C HIS A 398 -5.47 -12.15 -10.34
N ALA A 399 -4.66 -12.29 -11.40
CA ALA A 399 -4.71 -13.46 -12.28
C ALA A 399 -4.04 -14.71 -11.65
N THR A 400 -3.35 -14.55 -10.52
CA THR A 400 -2.68 -15.65 -9.79
C THR A 400 -3.43 -16.07 -8.52
N ILE A 401 -4.57 -15.43 -8.21
CA ILE A 401 -5.40 -15.78 -7.05
C ILE A 401 -5.97 -17.22 -7.20
N PRO A 402 -5.82 -18.09 -6.17
CA PRO A 402 -6.33 -19.46 -6.19
C PRO A 402 -7.85 -19.51 -5.97
N THR A 403 -8.48 -20.63 -6.32
CA THR A 403 -9.89 -20.88 -5.97
C THR A 403 -10.06 -21.43 -4.54
N ILE A 404 -9.00 -22.02 -4.00
CA ILE A 404 -8.98 -22.72 -2.72
C ILE A 404 -7.76 -22.23 -1.94
N LEU A 405 -7.98 -21.84 -0.69
CA LEU A 405 -6.91 -21.67 0.29
C LEU A 405 -6.61 -23.03 0.93
N SER A 406 -5.43 -23.56 0.63
CA SER A 406 -4.94 -24.78 1.27
C SER A 406 -4.48 -24.52 2.70
N ARG A 407 -4.82 -25.46 3.59
CA ARG A 407 -4.38 -25.49 4.98
C ARG A 407 -3.78 -26.85 5.25
N LEU A 408 -2.52 -26.87 5.66
CA LEU A 408 -1.74 -28.10 5.78
C LEU A 408 -1.30 -28.37 7.23
N ASN A 409 -1.24 -29.64 7.61
CA ASN A 409 -0.68 -30.09 8.89
C ASN A 409 0.85 -30.12 8.86
N ASP A 410 1.45 -30.62 9.95
CA ASP A 410 2.91 -30.67 10.13
C ASP A 410 3.62 -31.61 9.12
N SER A 411 2.89 -32.53 8.49
CA SER A 411 3.39 -33.41 7.43
C SER A 411 3.06 -32.90 6.02
N PHE A 412 2.71 -31.62 5.88
CA PHE A 412 2.31 -30.98 4.61
C PHE A 412 1.16 -31.71 3.88
N GLN A 413 0.30 -32.41 4.62
CA GLN A 413 -0.95 -33.00 4.13
C GLN A 413 -2.14 -32.08 4.50
N GLU A 414 -3.30 -32.29 3.87
CA GLU A 414 -4.51 -31.55 4.26
C GLU A 414 -4.76 -31.68 5.76
N HIS A 415 -4.94 -30.53 6.43
CA HIS A 415 -5.07 -30.50 7.87
C HIS A 415 -6.39 -31.16 8.32
N GLU A 416 -6.30 -32.13 9.24
CA GLU A 416 -7.40 -33.04 9.58
C GLU A 416 -8.60 -32.32 10.23
N ARG A 417 -8.32 -31.34 11.09
CA ARG A 417 -9.34 -30.50 11.75
C ARG A 417 -9.72 -29.24 10.96
N PHE A 418 -8.84 -28.75 10.11
CA PHE A 418 -8.94 -27.44 9.47
C PHE A 418 -8.74 -27.61 7.95
N PRO A 419 -9.70 -28.23 7.24
CA PRO A 419 -9.54 -28.62 5.84
C PRO A 419 -9.45 -27.42 4.90
N HIS A 420 -9.20 -27.64 3.62
CA HIS A 420 -9.11 -26.54 2.65
C HIS A 420 -10.39 -25.68 2.61
N LEU A 421 -10.23 -24.39 2.30
CA LEU A 421 -11.33 -23.43 2.24
C LEU A 421 -11.51 -22.88 0.83
N ARG A 422 -12.76 -22.78 0.37
CA ARG A 422 -13.07 -21.91 -0.78
C ARG A 422 -12.71 -20.47 -0.45
N LEU A 423 -12.09 -19.76 -1.39
CA LEU A 423 -11.51 -18.44 -1.13
C LEU A 423 -12.54 -17.44 -0.57
N HIS A 424 -13.78 -17.42 -1.08
CA HIS A 424 -14.82 -16.52 -0.56
C HIS A 424 -15.15 -16.72 0.94
N LYS A 425 -14.84 -17.89 1.52
CA LYS A 425 -15.01 -18.17 2.96
C LYS A 425 -13.88 -17.65 3.84
N THR A 426 -12.84 -17.08 3.24
CA THR A 426 -11.64 -16.56 3.91
C THR A 426 -11.70 -15.04 4.11
N PHE A 427 -12.44 -14.31 3.28
CA PHE A 427 -12.47 -12.85 3.33
C PHE A 427 -12.97 -12.31 4.68
N PHE A 428 -12.24 -11.38 5.29
CA PHE A 428 -12.62 -10.70 6.54
C PHE A 428 -13.02 -11.66 7.67
N SER A 429 -12.30 -12.77 7.84
CA SER A 429 -12.62 -13.82 8.83
C SER A 429 -11.47 -14.11 9.83
N PRO A 430 -10.99 -13.10 10.58
CA PRO A 430 -9.86 -13.25 11.51
C PRO A 430 -10.08 -14.32 12.58
N TRP A 431 -11.34 -14.64 12.89
CA TRP A 431 -11.69 -15.73 13.81
C TRP A 431 -11.11 -17.08 13.40
N ARG A 432 -10.89 -17.32 12.10
CA ARG A 432 -10.27 -18.57 11.62
C ARG A 432 -8.80 -18.67 12.04
N ILE A 433 -8.06 -17.55 12.10
CA ILE A 433 -6.69 -17.54 12.62
C ILE A 433 -6.72 -17.90 14.11
N VAL A 434 -7.57 -17.20 14.87
CA VAL A 434 -7.62 -17.34 16.34
C VAL A 434 -8.11 -18.73 16.78
N LYS A 435 -9.12 -19.28 16.09
CA LYS A 435 -9.82 -20.50 16.51
C LYS A 435 -9.49 -21.75 15.68
N GLU A 436 -8.93 -21.60 14.49
CA GLU A 436 -8.65 -22.72 13.57
C GLU A 436 -7.15 -22.94 13.34
N GLY A 437 -6.35 -22.91 14.43
CA GLY A 437 -4.98 -23.43 14.43
C GLY A 437 -3.85 -22.43 14.24
N GLY A 438 -4.12 -21.12 14.29
CA GLY A 438 -3.09 -20.09 14.16
C GLY A 438 -2.75 -19.77 12.70
N ILE A 439 -1.53 -19.29 12.50
CA ILE A 439 -1.03 -18.89 11.17
C ILE A 439 -0.33 -20.04 10.44
N GLU A 440 0.06 -21.07 11.18
CA GLU A 440 0.95 -22.14 10.75
C GLU A 440 0.31 -23.05 9.69
N PRO A 441 -0.96 -23.51 9.82
CA PRO A 441 -1.59 -24.29 8.76
C PRO A 441 -1.72 -23.52 7.44
N ILE A 442 -1.89 -22.19 7.51
CA ILE A 442 -1.97 -21.32 6.35
C ILE A 442 -0.59 -21.18 5.73
N LEU A 443 0.45 -20.85 6.52
CA LEU A 443 1.82 -20.70 6.03
C LEU A 443 2.33 -21.98 5.37
N ARG A 444 2.06 -23.16 5.95
CA ARG A 444 2.37 -24.44 5.30
C ARG A 444 1.63 -24.60 3.99
N GLY A 445 0.37 -24.18 3.92
CA GLY A 445 -0.39 -24.12 2.66
C GLY A 445 0.25 -23.19 1.62
N LEU A 446 0.73 -22.01 2.02
CA LEU A 446 1.37 -21.05 1.10
C LEU A 446 2.68 -21.61 0.53
N ILE A 447 3.48 -22.29 1.37
CA ILE A 447 4.79 -22.84 0.96
C ILE A 447 4.61 -24.17 0.21
N GLY A 448 3.70 -25.02 0.66
CA GLY A 448 3.53 -26.40 0.21
C GLY A 448 2.55 -26.60 -0.93
N THR A 449 2.07 -25.53 -1.57
CA THR A 449 1.21 -25.64 -2.75
C THR A 449 1.73 -24.80 -3.91
N ALA A 450 1.57 -25.30 -5.12
CA ALA A 450 1.96 -24.62 -6.35
C ALA A 450 1.11 -23.36 -6.60
N ALA A 451 1.75 -22.30 -7.08
CA ALA A 451 1.12 -21.02 -7.37
C ALA A 451 0.24 -21.11 -8.63
N PRO A 452 -1.03 -20.65 -8.57
CA PRO A 452 -1.85 -20.49 -9.75
C PRO A 452 -1.23 -19.49 -10.72
N ALA A 453 -1.39 -19.74 -12.01
CA ALA A 453 -0.92 -18.90 -13.11
C ALA A 453 -2.08 -18.42 -13.98
N ALA A 454 -1.89 -17.29 -14.66
CA ALA A 454 -2.76 -16.91 -15.76
C ALA A 454 -2.52 -17.87 -16.94
N GLY A 455 -3.57 -18.56 -17.38
CA GLY A 455 -3.56 -19.39 -18.57
C GLY A 455 -3.92 -18.63 -19.86
N PRO A 456 -3.78 -19.27 -21.03
CA PRO A 456 -4.11 -18.65 -22.32
C PRO A 456 -5.57 -18.19 -22.45
N ASN A 457 -6.49 -18.94 -21.83
CA ASN A 457 -7.94 -18.71 -21.86
C ASN A 457 -8.56 -18.71 -20.45
N SER A 458 -7.74 -18.51 -19.42
CA SER A 458 -8.13 -18.55 -18.01
C SER A 458 -7.32 -17.51 -17.26
N LEU A 459 -7.92 -16.33 -17.01
CA LEU A 459 -7.18 -15.23 -16.39
C LEU A 459 -7.49 -15.14 -14.90
N VAL A 460 -8.74 -14.92 -14.49
CA VAL A 460 -9.11 -14.67 -13.08
C VAL A 460 -10.13 -15.68 -12.57
N ALA A 461 -9.98 -16.13 -11.31
CA ALA A 461 -10.83 -17.16 -10.72
C ALA A 461 -12.26 -16.66 -10.46
N GLU A 462 -13.24 -17.53 -10.66
CA GLU A 462 -14.66 -17.26 -10.36
C GLU A 462 -14.91 -16.82 -8.90
N GLU A 463 -14.08 -17.28 -7.96
CA GLU A 463 -14.15 -16.91 -6.54
C GLU A 463 -13.99 -15.39 -6.30
N VAL A 464 -13.39 -14.66 -7.24
CA VAL A 464 -13.25 -13.19 -7.17
C VAL A 464 -13.92 -12.44 -8.33
N THR A 465 -14.42 -13.13 -9.36
CA THR A 465 -15.24 -12.49 -10.41
C THR A 465 -16.76 -12.65 -10.19
N GLU A 466 -17.18 -13.59 -9.34
CA GLU A 466 -18.60 -13.85 -9.04
C GLU A 466 -18.89 -13.76 -7.53
N MET A 467 -17.90 -14.02 -6.67
CA MET A 467 -18.08 -14.21 -5.23
C MET A 467 -17.21 -13.25 -4.39
N LEU A 468 -16.67 -12.17 -4.98
CA LEU A 468 -15.85 -11.21 -4.24
C LEU A 468 -16.71 -10.55 -3.16
N LEU A 469 -16.26 -10.68 -1.91
CA LEU A 469 -16.91 -10.01 -0.79
C LEU A 469 -16.25 -8.65 -0.58
N VAL A 470 -17.06 -7.59 -0.62
CA VAL A 470 -16.64 -6.22 -0.29
C VAL A 470 -17.51 -5.77 0.87
N LEU A 471 -16.90 -5.40 2.01
CA LEU A 471 -17.61 -5.11 3.26
C LEU A 471 -18.74 -4.07 3.13
N GLU A 472 -18.61 -3.15 2.18
CA GLU A 472 -19.60 -2.08 1.92
C GLU A 472 -20.77 -2.51 1.03
N SER A 473 -20.60 -3.59 0.28
CA SER A 473 -21.59 -4.05 -0.69
C SER A 473 -22.44 -5.14 -0.07
N GLN A 474 -23.75 -5.04 -0.23
CA GLN A 474 -24.66 -6.14 0.12
C GLN A 474 -24.67 -7.26 -0.92
N GLN A 475 -23.97 -7.07 -2.04
CA GLN A 475 -23.90 -8.00 -3.15
C GLN A 475 -22.45 -8.43 -3.39
N HIS A 476 -22.26 -9.65 -3.91
CA HIS A 476 -20.94 -10.05 -4.42
C HIS A 476 -20.54 -9.18 -5.61
N MET A 477 -19.26 -8.83 -5.64
CA MET A 477 -18.68 -7.97 -6.65
C MET A 477 -17.82 -8.80 -7.61
N ASP A 478 -17.38 -8.15 -8.69
CA ASP A 478 -16.47 -8.73 -9.66
C ASP A 478 -15.15 -7.94 -9.68
N LEU A 479 -14.07 -8.55 -9.18
CA LEU A 479 -12.74 -7.93 -9.09
C LEU A 479 -12.21 -7.50 -10.46
N ALA A 480 -12.45 -8.28 -11.51
CA ALA A 480 -11.99 -7.94 -12.85
C ALA A 480 -12.74 -6.72 -13.40
N SER A 481 -14.07 -6.68 -13.21
CA SER A 481 -14.88 -5.51 -13.54
C SER A 481 -14.45 -4.27 -12.76
N LEU A 482 -14.15 -4.42 -11.46
CA LEU A 482 -13.63 -3.34 -10.62
C LEU A 482 -12.28 -2.81 -11.14
N ASN A 483 -11.36 -3.67 -11.57
CA ASN A 483 -10.05 -3.24 -12.10
C ASN A 483 -10.19 -2.45 -13.40
N LEU A 484 -10.99 -2.95 -14.35
CA LEU A 484 -11.25 -2.26 -15.62
C LEU A 484 -11.91 -0.90 -15.37
N GLN A 485 -12.96 -0.86 -14.53
CA GLN A 485 -13.63 0.39 -14.17
C GLN A 485 -12.69 1.37 -13.44
N ARG A 486 -11.81 0.86 -12.57
CA ARG A 486 -10.80 1.66 -11.86
C ARG A 486 -9.74 2.24 -12.81
N GLY A 487 -9.30 1.49 -13.82
CA GLY A 487 -8.41 2.00 -14.87
C GLY A 487 -9.01 3.20 -15.61
N ARG A 488 -10.30 3.12 -15.93
CA ARG A 488 -11.06 4.22 -16.54
C ARG A 488 -11.28 5.39 -15.58
N ASP A 489 -11.63 5.12 -14.31
CA ASP A 489 -11.76 6.12 -13.23
C ASP A 489 -10.48 6.95 -13.04
N HIS A 490 -9.32 6.30 -13.20
CA HIS A 490 -8.00 6.91 -13.08
C HIS A 490 -7.53 7.60 -14.37
N GLY A 491 -8.31 7.58 -15.44
CA GLY A 491 -7.93 8.17 -16.72
C GLY A 491 -6.64 7.55 -17.28
N LEU A 492 -6.46 6.23 -17.17
CA LEU A 492 -5.30 5.58 -17.76
C LEU A 492 -5.39 5.63 -19.30
N PRO A 493 -4.27 5.93 -19.98
CA PRO A 493 -4.15 5.74 -21.43
C PRO A 493 -4.42 4.30 -21.86
N GLY A 494 -4.79 4.15 -23.13
CA GLY A 494 -5.04 2.85 -23.74
C GLY A 494 -3.79 1.96 -23.79
N TYR A 495 -4.00 0.67 -24.05
CA TYR A 495 -2.93 -0.33 -24.08
C TYR A 495 -1.74 0.03 -24.99
N ASN A 496 -2.00 0.55 -26.19
CA ASN A 496 -0.93 0.87 -27.15
C ASN A 496 -0.03 2.04 -26.71
N GLU A 497 -0.57 3.04 -26.02
CA GLU A 497 0.23 4.15 -25.46
C GLU A 497 1.29 3.61 -24.47
N TRP A 498 0.89 2.65 -23.64
CA TRP A 498 1.81 2.00 -22.71
C TRP A 498 2.79 1.03 -23.39
N ARG A 499 2.38 0.37 -24.48
CA ARG A 499 3.30 -0.40 -25.32
C ARG A 499 4.39 0.51 -25.89
N GLU A 500 4.01 1.64 -26.47
CA GLU A 500 4.96 2.61 -27.04
C GLU A 500 5.87 3.20 -25.97
N PHE A 501 5.36 3.56 -24.78
CA PHE A 501 6.17 3.98 -23.62
C PHE A 501 7.26 2.97 -23.26
N CYS A 502 6.96 1.68 -23.38
CA CYS A 502 7.89 0.58 -23.12
C CYS A 502 8.76 0.20 -24.34
N GLY A 503 8.67 0.93 -25.46
CA GLY A 503 9.39 0.63 -26.69
C GLY A 503 8.91 -0.64 -27.41
N LEU A 504 7.68 -1.08 -27.12
CA LEU A 504 7.02 -2.21 -27.75
C LEU A 504 6.22 -1.73 -28.97
N LYS A 505 6.11 -2.57 -30.00
CA LYS A 505 5.33 -2.24 -31.20
C LYS A 505 3.84 -2.09 -30.85
N PRO A 506 3.14 -1.04 -31.32
CA PRO A 506 1.70 -0.91 -31.15
C PRO A 506 0.96 -1.96 -31.99
N ILE A 507 -0.21 -2.36 -31.51
CA ILE A 507 -1.11 -3.33 -32.16
C ILE A 507 -2.04 -2.58 -33.11
N ARG A 508 -2.04 -2.93 -34.40
CA ARG A 508 -2.90 -2.26 -35.40
C ARG A 508 -3.97 -3.20 -35.96
N THR A 509 -3.70 -4.49 -36.00
CA THR A 509 -4.57 -5.51 -36.61
C THR A 509 -4.83 -6.68 -35.66
N LEU A 510 -5.84 -7.50 -35.99
CA LEU A 510 -6.07 -8.77 -35.30
C LEU A 510 -4.84 -9.68 -35.36
N ALA A 511 -4.12 -9.70 -36.48
CA ALA A 511 -2.91 -10.51 -36.63
C ALA A 511 -1.80 -10.05 -35.68
N ASP A 512 -1.63 -8.72 -35.50
CA ASP A 512 -0.69 -8.18 -34.52
C ASP A 512 -1.07 -8.61 -33.10
N LEU A 513 -2.36 -8.50 -32.76
CA LEU A 513 -2.86 -8.86 -31.43
C LEU A 513 -2.68 -10.36 -31.17
N ALA A 514 -3.07 -11.20 -32.13
CA ALA A 514 -2.89 -12.66 -32.08
C ALA A 514 -1.41 -13.07 -31.94
N GLY A 515 -0.48 -12.26 -32.46
CA GLY A 515 0.96 -12.49 -32.32
C GLY A 515 1.53 -12.15 -30.94
N VAL A 516 0.82 -11.35 -30.13
CA VAL A 516 1.28 -10.96 -28.78
C VAL A 516 0.52 -11.65 -27.65
N VAL A 517 -0.72 -12.11 -27.89
CA VAL A 517 -1.51 -12.84 -26.90
C VAL A 517 -1.24 -14.34 -26.94
N ARG A 518 -1.56 -15.03 -25.83
CA ARG A 518 -1.39 -16.49 -25.71
C ARG A 518 -2.37 -17.33 -26.52
N ASP A 519 -3.55 -16.79 -26.85
CA ASP A 519 -4.60 -17.50 -27.58
C ASP A 519 -5.28 -16.56 -28.59
N GLY A 520 -5.24 -16.91 -29.88
CA GLY A 520 -5.84 -16.10 -30.95
C GLY A 520 -7.35 -15.87 -30.78
N ARG A 521 -8.07 -16.81 -30.13
CA ARG A 521 -9.50 -16.65 -29.82
C ARG A 521 -9.75 -15.54 -28.80
N VAL A 522 -8.80 -15.31 -27.90
CA VAL A 522 -8.85 -14.17 -26.97
C VAL A 522 -8.63 -12.87 -27.73
N ALA A 523 -7.71 -12.83 -28.70
CA ALA A 523 -7.53 -11.65 -29.56
C ALA A 523 -8.81 -11.31 -30.35
N GLU A 524 -9.47 -12.32 -30.92
CA GLU A 524 -10.73 -12.15 -31.66
C GLU A 524 -11.82 -11.52 -30.77
N LYS A 525 -12.06 -12.11 -29.60
CA LYS A 525 -13.04 -11.59 -28.62
C LYS A 525 -12.72 -10.19 -28.14
N ILE A 526 -11.45 -9.88 -27.91
CA ILE A 526 -11.03 -8.53 -27.52
C ILE A 526 -11.43 -7.51 -28.59
N LEU A 527 -11.13 -7.79 -29.87
CA LEU A 527 -11.49 -6.87 -30.95
C LEU A 527 -12.99 -6.82 -31.22
N GLU A 528 -13.71 -7.92 -31.04
CA GLU A 528 -15.17 -7.94 -31.08
C GLU A 528 -15.78 -7.00 -30.04
N LEU A 529 -15.28 -7.02 -28.80
CA LEU A 529 -15.79 -6.19 -27.71
C LEU A 529 -15.31 -4.73 -27.73
N TYR A 530 -14.04 -4.48 -28.05
CA TYR A 530 -13.45 -3.12 -28.00
C TYR A 530 -13.53 -2.37 -29.33
N GLY A 531 -13.74 -3.07 -30.45
CA GLY A 531 -13.78 -2.53 -31.81
C GLY A 531 -12.43 -2.07 -32.37
N HIS A 532 -11.58 -1.48 -31.53
CA HIS A 532 -10.25 -0.95 -31.91
C HIS A 532 -9.18 -1.28 -30.85
N PRO A 533 -7.95 -1.68 -31.23
CA PRO A 533 -6.88 -2.00 -30.28
C PRO A 533 -6.52 -0.86 -29.30
N ASP A 534 -6.56 0.40 -29.76
CA ASP A 534 -6.26 1.58 -28.92
C ASP A 534 -7.28 1.79 -27.79
N ASN A 535 -8.47 1.18 -27.88
CA ASN A 535 -9.49 1.25 -26.84
C ASN A 535 -9.26 0.27 -25.68
N MET A 536 -8.34 -0.69 -25.84
CA MET A 536 -8.10 -1.74 -24.84
C MET A 536 -7.61 -1.14 -23.51
N ASP A 537 -8.27 -1.52 -22.42
CA ASP A 537 -7.82 -1.17 -21.07
C ASP A 537 -6.46 -1.81 -20.79
N VAL A 538 -5.49 -1.03 -20.30
CA VAL A 538 -4.09 -1.48 -20.09
C VAL A 538 -3.97 -2.70 -19.17
N TRP A 539 -4.86 -2.84 -18.17
CA TRP A 539 -4.85 -4.00 -17.28
C TRP A 539 -5.17 -5.30 -18.03
N LEU A 540 -6.19 -5.29 -18.88
CA LEU A 540 -6.50 -6.43 -19.74
C LEU A 540 -5.35 -6.71 -20.71
N GLY A 541 -4.88 -5.67 -21.40
CA GLY A 541 -3.81 -5.79 -22.40
C GLY A 541 -2.54 -6.43 -21.84
N GLY A 542 -2.07 -6.01 -20.66
CA GLY A 542 -0.89 -6.60 -20.03
C GLY A 542 -1.11 -8.03 -19.50
N LEU A 543 -2.34 -8.39 -19.11
CA LEU A 543 -2.65 -9.74 -18.63
C LEU A 543 -2.67 -10.80 -19.74
N VAL A 544 -3.06 -10.42 -20.96
CA VAL A 544 -3.23 -11.38 -22.08
C VAL A 544 -1.96 -11.64 -22.86
N GLU A 545 -0.92 -10.83 -22.66
CA GLU A 545 0.39 -11.01 -23.30
C GLU A 545 1.03 -12.37 -22.99
N ASN A 546 1.79 -12.87 -23.96
CA ASN A 546 2.69 -14.00 -23.77
C ASN A 546 3.68 -13.72 -22.64
N PHE A 547 3.81 -14.65 -21.70
CA PHE A 547 4.80 -14.56 -20.63
C PHE A 547 6.21 -14.65 -21.20
N LEU A 548 7.12 -13.89 -20.58
CA LEU A 548 8.54 -14.01 -20.86
C LEU A 548 9.09 -15.31 -20.23
N PRO A 549 10.20 -15.87 -20.75
CA PRO A 549 10.84 -17.03 -20.15
C PRO A 549 11.20 -16.79 -18.67
N GLY A 550 10.78 -17.70 -17.79
CA GLY A 550 11.03 -17.60 -16.35
C GLY A 550 10.35 -16.41 -15.68
N SER A 551 9.26 -15.87 -16.25
CA SER A 551 8.48 -14.78 -15.68
C SER A 551 7.02 -15.19 -15.46
N ARG A 552 6.29 -14.33 -14.73
CA ARG A 552 4.84 -14.45 -14.49
C ARG A 552 4.06 -13.32 -15.18
N THR A 553 4.74 -12.57 -16.05
CA THR A 553 4.20 -11.38 -16.72
C THR A 553 4.66 -11.30 -18.18
N GLY A 554 3.85 -10.66 -19.02
CA GLY A 554 4.23 -10.31 -20.39
C GLY A 554 5.17 -9.10 -20.47
N PRO A 555 5.72 -8.80 -21.67
CA PRO A 555 6.65 -7.70 -21.88
C PRO A 555 6.22 -6.34 -21.32
N LEU A 556 4.94 -5.98 -21.43
CA LEU A 556 4.44 -4.68 -20.96
C LEU A 556 4.52 -4.58 -19.44
N PHE A 557 3.94 -5.55 -18.72
CA PHE A 557 3.97 -5.54 -17.26
C PHE A 557 5.38 -5.75 -16.71
N ALA A 558 6.22 -6.56 -17.37
CA ALA A 558 7.62 -6.67 -17.01
C ALA A 558 8.31 -5.29 -17.07
N CYS A 559 8.11 -4.52 -18.14
CA CYS A 559 8.65 -3.16 -18.27
C CYS A 559 8.11 -2.19 -17.19
N LEU A 560 6.80 -2.13 -16.99
CA LEU A 560 6.18 -1.18 -16.06
C LEU A 560 6.52 -1.48 -14.60
N ILE A 561 6.47 -2.75 -14.20
CA ILE A 561 6.86 -3.19 -12.85
C ILE A 561 8.35 -2.92 -12.64
N ALA A 562 9.20 -3.26 -13.61
CA ALA A 562 10.63 -3.07 -13.47
C ALA A 562 11.02 -1.60 -13.33
N LYS A 563 10.42 -0.72 -14.14
CA LYS A 563 10.61 0.74 -14.02
C LYS A 563 10.15 1.26 -12.66
N GLN A 564 9.04 0.77 -12.12
CA GLN A 564 8.59 1.20 -10.80
C GLN A 564 9.58 0.76 -9.72
N MET A 565 9.96 -0.52 -9.72
CA MET A 565 10.91 -1.07 -8.74
C MET A 565 12.28 -0.38 -8.81
N GLN A 566 12.72 0.02 -10.01
CA GLN A 566 13.91 0.83 -10.19
C GLN A 566 13.80 2.19 -9.50
N VAL A 567 12.72 2.96 -9.73
CA VAL A 567 12.61 4.29 -9.10
C VAL A 567 12.41 4.21 -7.58
N LEU A 568 11.76 3.16 -7.08
CA LEU A 568 11.66 2.90 -5.64
C LEU A 568 13.02 2.60 -4.99
N ARG A 569 13.95 1.99 -5.74
CA ARG A 569 15.31 1.70 -5.28
C ARG A 569 16.22 2.91 -5.38
N ASP A 570 16.27 3.51 -6.57
CA ASP A 570 17.26 4.52 -6.92
C ASP A 570 16.90 5.88 -6.30
N GLY A 571 15.61 6.19 -6.13
CA GLY A 571 15.12 7.41 -5.49
C GLY A 571 14.94 7.33 -3.96
N ASP A 572 15.38 6.24 -3.32
CA ASP A 572 15.25 6.06 -1.88
C ASP A 572 16.57 6.29 -1.15
N ARG A 573 16.67 7.41 -0.42
CA ARG A 573 17.86 7.79 0.37
C ARG A 573 18.22 6.77 1.44
N PHE A 574 17.25 5.97 1.87
CA PHE A 574 17.40 4.99 2.94
C PHE A 574 17.39 3.54 2.39
N TRP A 575 17.58 3.36 1.09
CA TRP A 575 17.80 2.04 0.48
C TRP A 575 18.92 1.30 1.23
N TRP A 576 18.73 0.02 1.54
CA TRP A 576 19.62 -0.71 2.44
C TRP A 576 21.08 -0.77 1.94
N GLU A 577 21.32 -0.72 0.63
CA GLU A 577 22.66 -0.69 0.05
C GLU A 577 23.29 0.71 0.02
N ALA A 578 22.51 1.77 0.22
CA ALA A 578 23.00 3.13 0.16
C ALA A 578 24.10 3.40 1.21
N GLU A 579 25.00 4.32 0.87
CA GLU A 579 26.11 4.68 1.75
C GLU A 579 25.62 5.32 3.05
N GLY A 580 26.20 4.90 4.18
CA GLY A 580 25.84 5.43 5.51
C GLY A 580 24.53 4.91 6.10
N VAL A 581 23.74 4.12 5.37
CA VAL A 581 22.52 3.50 5.91
C VAL A 581 22.87 2.34 6.83
N PHE A 582 23.64 1.36 6.36
CA PHE A 582 24.16 0.26 7.16
C PHE A 582 25.68 0.16 7.02
N THR A 583 26.35 -0.35 8.05
CA THR A 583 27.78 -0.70 7.96
C THR A 583 27.98 -1.90 7.03
N GLN A 584 29.21 -2.11 6.56
CA GLN A 584 29.50 -3.26 5.70
C GLN A 584 29.19 -4.61 6.39
N GLN A 585 29.53 -4.73 7.67
CA GLN A 585 29.21 -5.91 8.48
C GLN A 585 27.69 -6.14 8.59
N GLN A 586 26.92 -5.06 8.81
CA GLN A 586 25.45 -5.16 8.85
C GLN A 586 24.88 -5.60 7.50
N LYS A 587 25.40 -5.08 6.38
CA LYS A 587 24.98 -5.49 5.03
C LYS A 587 25.24 -6.98 4.77
N GLU A 588 26.39 -7.49 5.20
CA GLU A 588 26.74 -8.91 5.09
C GLU A 588 25.81 -9.82 5.90
N GLU A 589 25.39 -9.39 7.10
CA GLU A 589 24.42 -10.13 7.91
C GLU A 589 23.00 -10.06 7.32
N LEU A 590 22.55 -8.89 6.84
CA LEU A 590 21.24 -8.73 6.20
C LEU A 590 21.06 -9.64 4.98
N LEU A 591 22.12 -9.84 4.19
CA LEU A 591 22.09 -10.68 3.01
C LEU A 591 21.88 -12.17 3.32
N LYS A 592 22.11 -12.64 4.55
CA LYS A 592 21.86 -14.02 4.96
C LYS A 592 20.38 -14.32 5.18
N SER A 593 19.58 -13.28 5.48
CA SER A 593 18.17 -13.44 5.78
C SER A 593 17.36 -13.84 4.54
N SER A 594 16.31 -14.61 4.76
CA SER A 594 15.35 -15.07 3.76
C SER A 594 13.96 -15.16 4.37
N LEU A 595 12.91 -15.11 3.56
CA LEU A 595 11.54 -15.30 4.08
C LEU A 595 11.39 -16.66 4.78
N SER A 596 12.12 -17.68 4.33
CA SER A 596 12.17 -19.00 4.97
C SER A 596 12.74 -18.94 6.39
N GLN A 597 13.81 -18.17 6.60
CA GLN A 597 14.37 -17.94 7.93
C GLN A 597 13.39 -17.19 8.84
N ILE A 598 12.73 -16.14 8.34
CA ILE A 598 11.74 -15.39 9.12
C ILE A 598 10.57 -16.29 9.55
N ILE A 599 10.13 -17.22 8.68
CA ILE A 599 9.12 -18.22 9.01
C ILE A 599 9.61 -19.17 10.10
N CYS A 600 10.83 -19.71 9.99
CA CYS A 600 11.42 -20.57 11.02
C CYS A 600 11.49 -19.87 12.39
N ASP A 601 11.95 -18.62 12.44
CA ASP A 601 12.18 -17.90 13.71
C ASP A 601 10.89 -17.51 14.44
N ASN A 602 9.75 -17.47 13.75
CA ASN A 602 8.49 -16.91 14.27
C ASN A 602 7.30 -17.88 14.23
N THR A 603 7.54 -19.14 13.89
CA THR A 603 6.52 -20.21 13.82
C THR A 603 7.04 -21.52 14.42
N ASP A 604 6.24 -22.59 14.38
CA ASP A 604 6.65 -23.93 14.80
C ASP A 604 7.03 -24.83 13.60
N ILE A 605 7.04 -24.28 12.39
CA ILE A 605 7.40 -25.00 11.17
C ILE A 605 8.87 -25.41 11.27
N GLN A 606 9.16 -26.72 11.22
CA GLN A 606 10.51 -27.26 11.40
C GLN A 606 11.24 -27.54 10.09
N GLU A 607 10.50 -27.76 9.00
CA GLU A 607 11.02 -28.06 7.69
C GLU A 607 10.47 -27.07 6.66
N ILE A 608 11.34 -26.51 5.83
CA ILE A 608 10.99 -25.48 4.86
C ILE A 608 11.92 -25.54 3.64
N PRO A 609 11.49 -25.15 2.44
CA PRO A 609 12.40 -24.94 1.32
C PRO A 609 13.37 -23.79 1.61
N LYS A 610 14.58 -23.84 1.03
CA LYS A 610 15.57 -22.75 1.15
C LYS A 610 15.08 -21.44 0.52
N ASP A 611 14.32 -21.54 -0.56
CA ASP A 611 13.60 -20.46 -1.19
C ASP A 611 12.11 -20.77 -1.07
N SER A 612 11.42 -20.14 -0.13
CA SER A 612 10.01 -20.38 0.11
C SER A 612 9.10 -19.89 -1.02
N PHE A 613 9.62 -19.16 -2.02
CA PHE A 613 8.87 -18.83 -3.24
C PHE A 613 8.98 -19.91 -4.32
N ALA A 614 9.97 -20.79 -4.26
CA ALA A 614 10.07 -21.94 -5.15
C ALA A 614 9.13 -23.06 -4.65
N PHE A 615 8.45 -23.75 -5.56
CA PHE A 615 7.66 -24.91 -5.20
C PHE A 615 8.50 -26.18 -5.31
N ALA A 616 8.35 -27.05 -4.32
CA ALA A 616 8.84 -28.41 -4.36
C ALA A 616 7.83 -29.32 -3.63
N PRO A 617 7.57 -30.54 -4.10
CA PRO A 617 6.66 -31.46 -3.43
C PRO A 617 7.31 -32.00 -2.15
N TYR A 618 6.67 -31.80 -0.99
CA TYR A 618 7.15 -32.34 0.27
C TYR A 618 7.27 -33.89 0.22
N PRO A 619 8.34 -34.50 0.76
CA PRO A 619 9.46 -33.87 1.50
C PRO A 619 10.62 -33.40 0.60
N ALA A 620 10.55 -33.57 -0.72
CA ALA A 620 11.63 -33.19 -1.61
C ALA A 620 11.81 -31.65 -1.63
N GLY A 621 13.06 -31.19 -1.51
CA GLY A 621 13.39 -29.76 -1.51
C GLY A 621 13.21 -29.06 -0.16
N TYR A 622 12.73 -29.77 0.87
CA TYR A 622 12.64 -29.26 2.24
C TYR A 622 13.92 -29.59 3.02
N VAL A 623 14.33 -28.66 3.88
CA VAL A 623 15.45 -28.82 4.81
C VAL A 623 15.01 -28.42 6.21
N GLY A 624 15.74 -28.86 7.23
CA GLY A 624 15.46 -28.44 8.60
C GLY A 624 15.74 -26.94 8.78
N CYS A 625 14.97 -26.26 9.63
CA CYS A 625 15.18 -24.84 9.94
C CYS A 625 16.60 -24.52 10.44
N SER A 626 17.28 -25.49 11.07
CA SER A 626 18.68 -25.37 11.48
C SER A 626 19.68 -25.25 10.33
N GLU A 627 19.28 -25.61 9.10
CA GLU A 627 20.11 -25.51 7.89
C GLU A 627 19.87 -24.21 7.12
N ILE A 628 18.84 -23.44 7.49
CA ILE A 628 18.54 -22.15 6.88
C ILE A 628 19.50 -21.09 7.48
N PRO A 629 20.24 -20.34 6.66
CA PRO A 629 21.09 -19.26 7.16
C PRO A 629 20.29 -18.20 7.92
N SER A 630 20.83 -17.76 9.06
CA SER A 630 20.24 -16.69 9.88
C SER A 630 21.20 -15.51 10.00
N MET A 631 20.66 -14.29 9.99
CA MET A 631 21.45 -13.09 10.32
C MET A 631 21.88 -13.12 11.79
N SER A 632 23.11 -12.67 12.06
CA SER A 632 23.56 -12.39 13.42
C SER A 632 23.35 -10.91 13.75
N LEU A 633 22.58 -10.63 14.82
CA LEU A 633 22.38 -9.27 15.30
C LEU A 633 23.60 -8.67 16.00
N GLU A 634 24.68 -9.45 16.20
CA GLU A 634 25.94 -8.94 16.78
C GLU A 634 26.55 -7.78 15.98
N ALA A 635 26.25 -7.68 14.68
CA ALA A 635 26.67 -6.53 13.85
C ALA A 635 25.99 -5.19 14.25
N TRP A 636 24.99 -5.21 15.14
CA TRP A 636 24.34 -4.03 15.73
C TRP A 636 24.76 -3.78 17.18
N ARG A 637 25.71 -4.56 17.72
CA ARG A 637 26.24 -4.31 19.06
C ARG A 637 27.00 -2.98 19.07
N GLU A 638 26.64 -2.11 19.99
CA GLU A 638 27.33 -0.85 20.23
C GLU A 638 28.00 -0.87 21.62
N GLU A 639 29.22 -0.36 21.71
CA GLU A 639 29.86 -0.10 23.00
C GLU A 639 29.40 1.26 23.54
N LYS A 640 29.23 1.35 24.87
CA LYS A 640 28.93 2.64 25.52
C LYS A 640 30.09 3.61 25.28
N SER A 641 29.80 4.73 24.62
CA SER A 641 30.79 5.77 24.38
C SER A 641 31.36 6.32 25.69
N HIS A 642 32.60 6.81 25.67
CA HIS A 642 33.23 7.42 26.84
C HIS A 642 32.39 8.58 27.39
N ASP A 643 31.85 9.41 26.51
CA ASP A 643 30.94 10.51 26.87
C ASP A 643 29.69 10.02 27.60
N LEU A 644 29.09 8.90 27.17
CA LEU A 644 27.91 8.34 27.84
C LEU A 644 28.27 7.76 29.21
N GLN A 645 29.47 7.18 29.35
CA GLN A 645 29.98 6.72 30.65
C GLN A 645 30.21 7.90 31.61
N LEU A 646 30.65 9.05 31.11
CA LEU A 646 30.88 10.27 31.90
C LEU A 646 29.59 10.99 32.28
N CYS A 647 28.70 11.24 31.32
CA CYS A 647 27.48 12.02 31.52
C CYS A 647 26.30 11.19 32.06
N GLY A 648 26.38 9.86 31.97
CA GLY A 648 25.27 8.96 32.29
C GLY A 648 24.08 9.11 31.36
N PHE A 649 23.02 8.36 31.64
CA PHE A 649 21.80 8.38 30.82
C PHE A 649 21.03 9.69 30.96
N PRO A 650 20.57 10.29 29.85
CA PRO A 650 19.62 11.39 29.89
C PRO A 650 18.36 10.98 30.66
N ARG A 651 17.74 11.93 31.36
CA ARG A 651 16.49 11.65 32.08
C ARG A 651 15.37 11.34 31.08
N PRO A 652 14.55 10.31 31.32
CA PRO A 652 13.38 10.05 30.51
C PRO A 652 12.32 11.15 30.71
N ILE A 653 11.50 11.37 29.69
CA ILE A 653 10.43 12.36 29.72
C ILE A 653 9.08 11.67 29.57
N LYS A 654 8.03 12.21 30.19
CA LYS A 654 6.69 11.64 30.06
C LYS A 654 6.15 11.92 28.65
N ASN A 655 5.59 10.92 27.98
CA ASN A 655 5.01 11.02 26.63
C ASN A 655 6.03 11.42 25.54
N GLY A 656 7.28 11.07 25.71
CA GLY A 656 8.34 11.27 24.73
C GLY A 656 9.54 10.40 25.05
N ASP A 657 10.53 10.45 24.17
CA ASP A 657 11.76 9.69 24.29
C ASP A 657 12.90 10.43 23.57
N PHE A 658 14.11 9.87 23.60
CA PHE A 658 15.27 10.44 22.93
C PHE A 658 16.03 9.39 22.13
N ILE A 659 16.83 9.85 21.17
CA ILE A 659 17.87 9.05 20.52
C ILE A 659 19.22 9.74 20.69
N PHE A 660 20.30 8.96 20.66
CA PHE A 660 21.65 9.53 20.65
C PHE A 660 22.09 9.88 19.22
N SER A 661 22.84 10.97 19.12
CA SER A 661 23.50 11.45 17.91
C SER A 661 24.86 12.06 18.26
N SER A 662 25.68 12.34 17.25
CA SER A 662 26.94 13.08 17.41
C SER A 662 26.86 14.39 16.62
N LYS A 663 26.98 15.53 17.32
CA LYS A 663 26.95 16.86 16.72
C LYS A 663 28.20 17.62 17.13
N HIS A 664 28.99 18.06 16.15
CA HIS A 664 30.31 18.68 16.36
C HIS A 664 31.26 17.82 17.22
N GLY A 665 31.18 16.49 17.08
CA GLY A 665 32.00 15.55 17.84
C GLY A 665 31.60 15.38 19.31
N ARG A 666 30.44 15.90 19.74
CA ARG A 666 29.91 15.73 21.10
C ARG A 666 28.71 14.79 21.08
N LEU A 667 28.59 13.96 22.13
CA LEU A 667 27.38 13.17 22.37
C LEU A 667 26.17 14.11 22.60
N THR A 668 25.12 13.91 21.81
CA THR A 668 23.88 14.69 21.87
C THR A 668 22.70 13.75 22.06
N ALA A 669 21.84 14.05 23.04
CA ALA A 669 20.54 13.41 23.19
C ALA A 669 19.49 14.28 22.48
N LEU A 670 18.82 13.70 21.49
CA LEU A 670 17.79 14.37 20.70
C LEU A 670 16.42 13.84 21.12
N TYR A 671 15.62 14.68 21.76
CA TYR A 671 14.31 14.34 22.28
C TYR A 671 13.20 14.52 21.24
N SER A 672 12.14 13.74 21.39
CA SER A 672 10.91 13.83 20.62
C SER A 672 9.71 13.50 21.52
N CYS A 673 8.54 14.00 21.15
CA CYS A 673 7.29 13.66 21.81
C CYS A 673 6.51 12.64 21.01
N TYR A 674 5.83 11.74 21.71
CA TYR A 674 4.84 10.86 21.10
C TYR A 674 3.69 11.67 20.49
N HIS A 675 2.99 11.06 19.53
CA HIS A 675 1.85 11.70 18.89
C HIS A 675 0.82 12.19 19.93
N GLY A 676 0.25 13.38 19.69
CA GLY A 676 -0.65 14.06 20.62
C GLY A 676 0.02 15.08 21.54
N PHE A 677 1.35 15.10 21.60
CA PHE A 677 2.12 16.00 22.44
C PHE A 677 3.04 16.92 21.62
N LYS A 678 3.42 18.06 22.21
CA LYS A 678 4.40 19.01 21.65
C LYS A 678 5.55 19.19 22.62
N LEU A 679 6.74 19.25 22.07
CA LEU A 679 7.96 19.48 22.81
C LEU A 679 8.02 20.94 23.27
N ALA A 680 8.22 21.15 24.57
CA ALA A 680 8.43 22.43 25.21
C ALA A 680 9.82 22.42 25.85
N GLY A 681 10.71 23.28 25.34
CA GLY A 681 12.14 23.29 25.71
C GLY A 681 13.04 22.99 24.51
N ALA A 682 14.35 22.88 24.75
CA ALA A 682 15.32 22.52 23.72
C ALA A 682 15.16 21.03 23.35
N ALA A 683 15.16 20.74 22.05
CA ALA A 683 15.07 19.36 21.57
C ALA A 683 16.38 18.57 21.73
N GLU A 684 17.50 19.28 21.87
CA GLU A 684 18.83 18.73 21.96
C GLU A 684 19.42 19.01 23.34
N MET A 685 20.09 18.01 23.91
CA MET A 685 20.93 18.16 25.09
C MET A 685 22.34 17.67 24.76
N PHE A 686 23.36 18.39 25.22
CA PHE A 686 24.76 18.05 24.97
C PHE A 686 25.42 17.51 26.24
N CYS A 687 26.21 16.45 26.10
CA CYS A 687 27.14 16.02 27.13
C CYS A 687 28.34 16.98 27.15
N GLU A 688 28.59 17.61 28.31
CA GLU A 688 29.72 18.52 28.49
C GLU A 688 30.33 18.32 29.89
N GLY A 689 31.62 17.98 29.92
CA GLY A 689 32.30 17.57 31.15
C GLY A 689 31.76 16.23 31.66
N ASN A 690 31.04 16.27 32.78
CA ASN A 690 30.52 15.13 33.52
C ASN A 690 29.01 15.25 33.77
N GLY A 691 28.30 15.98 32.91
CA GLY A 691 26.85 16.10 32.97
C GLY A 691 26.23 16.64 31.69
N TRP A 692 24.90 16.63 31.64
CA TRP A 692 24.13 17.22 30.55
C TRP A 692 23.93 18.71 30.79
N ARG A 693 24.21 19.55 29.77
CA ARG A 693 24.24 21.02 29.91
C ARG A 693 22.86 21.68 30.13
N ASP A 694 21.80 21.00 29.70
CA ASP A 694 20.43 21.53 29.70
C ASP A 694 19.48 20.60 30.48
N GLU A 695 18.33 21.12 30.92
CA GLU A 695 17.27 20.28 31.47
C GLU A 695 16.48 19.60 30.35
N PRO A 696 16.00 18.35 30.55
CA PRO A 696 15.17 17.67 29.58
C PRO A 696 13.92 18.46 29.23
N PRO A 697 13.52 18.49 27.95
CA PRO A 697 12.29 19.14 27.55
C PRO A 697 11.06 18.42 28.11
N GLN A 698 9.90 19.07 28.03
CA GLN A 698 8.63 18.48 28.45
C GLN A 698 7.72 18.26 27.24
N CYS A 699 7.04 17.11 27.22
CA CYS A 699 5.97 16.87 26.26
C CYS A 699 4.64 17.33 26.84
N THR A 700 4.21 18.51 26.39
CA THR A 700 2.92 19.09 26.77
C THR A 700 1.84 18.61 25.81
N GLY A 701 0.67 18.24 26.34
CA GLY A 701 -0.44 17.85 25.47
C GLY A 701 -0.76 18.99 24.51
N LYS A 702 -1.05 18.69 23.24
CA LYS A 702 -1.71 19.69 22.38
C LYS A 702 -2.97 20.08 23.14
N GLY A 703 -3.03 21.31 23.66
CA GLY A 703 -4.25 21.83 24.26
C GLY A 703 -5.37 21.50 23.29
N ILE A 704 -6.36 20.74 23.75
CA ILE A 704 -7.55 20.46 22.99
C ILE A 704 -8.22 21.83 22.85
N PHE A 705 -7.80 22.62 21.87
CA PHE A 705 -8.74 23.46 21.17
C PHE A 705 -9.72 22.43 20.60
N MET A 706 -10.76 22.16 21.38
CA MET A 706 -12.03 21.82 20.81
C MET A 706 -12.27 22.98 19.85
N ILE A 707 -11.91 22.77 18.58
CA ILE A 707 -12.81 23.19 17.53
C ILE A 707 -14.09 22.50 17.95
N THR A 708 -14.94 23.28 18.63
CA THR A 708 -16.27 22.86 18.98
C THR A 708 -16.80 22.18 17.74
N ARG A 709 -17.26 20.93 17.89
CA ARG A 709 -18.17 20.29 16.95
C ARG A 709 -19.34 21.26 16.78
N THR A 710 -19.18 22.23 15.89
CA THR A 710 -20.27 23.03 15.41
C THR A 710 -20.98 22.11 14.46
N ARG A 711 -22.14 21.71 14.96
CA ARG A 711 -23.18 20.97 14.28
C ARG A 711 -23.29 21.40 12.81
N THR A 712 -23.58 20.38 12.00
CA THR A 712 -24.05 20.39 10.62
C THR A 712 -23.05 20.81 9.53
N SER A 713 -22.81 19.88 8.60
CA SER A 713 -22.11 20.09 7.31
C SER A 713 -22.69 21.28 6.51
N SER A 714 -23.89 21.75 6.84
CA SER A 714 -24.49 22.95 6.29
C SER A 714 -23.76 24.26 6.61
N THR A 715 -22.98 24.36 7.69
CA THR A 715 -22.39 25.65 8.14
C THR A 715 -21.05 25.97 7.48
N LEU A 716 -20.20 24.97 7.21
CA LEU A 716 -18.98 25.14 6.41
C LEU A 716 -19.33 25.43 4.95
N TYR A 717 -20.35 24.72 4.43
CA TYR A 717 -20.92 24.96 3.11
C TYR A 717 -21.50 26.37 2.97
N GLN A 718 -22.22 26.88 3.98
CA GLN A 718 -22.69 28.27 4.00
C GLN A 718 -21.54 29.26 4.05
N ARG A 719 -20.46 29.01 4.80
CA ARG A 719 -19.27 29.89 4.84
C ARG A 719 -18.50 29.90 3.52
N ILE A 720 -18.35 28.76 2.86
CA ILE A 720 -17.74 28.68 1.52
C ILE A 720 -18.64 29.37 0.51
N CYS A 721 -19.96 29.13 0.52
CA CYS A 721 -20.91 29.87 -0.32
C CYS A 721 -20.96 31.38 -0.01
N LEU A 722 -20.75 31.81 1.23
CA LEU A 722 -20.68 33.21 1.64
C LEU A 722 -19.36 33.87 1.23
N ASN A 723 -18.25 33.17 1.33
CA ASN A 723 -16.95 33.65 0.88
C ASN A 723 -16.86 33.66 -0.65
N ILE A 724 -17.40 32.65 -1.33
CA ILE A 724 -17.58 32.65 -2.78
C ILE A 724 -18.58 33.73 -3.19
N ARG A 725 -19.70 33.94 -2.49
CA ARG A 725 -20.60 35.08 -2.75
C ARG A 725 -19.91 36.43 -2.55
N LYS A 726 -19.06 36.57 -1.54
CA LYS A 726 -18.26 37.78 -1.32
C LYS A 726 -17.26 37.99 -2.46
N TYR A 727 -16.58 36.93 -2.89
CA TYR A 727 -15.65 36.95 -4.02
C TYR A 727 -16.37 37.32 -5.32
N LEU A 728 -17.56 36.76 -5.55
CA LEU A 728 -18.44 37.07 -6.68
C LEU A 728 -19.14 38.42 -6.60
N SER A 729 -19.13 39.09 -5.44
CA SER A 729 -19.60 40.47 -5.30
C SER A 729 -18.47 41.50 -5.43
N LEU A 730 -17.21 41.04 -5.49
CA LEU A 730 -16.01 41.87 -5.60
C LEU A 730 -15.42 41.88 -7.02
N CYS A 731 -15.78 40.92 -7.87
CA CYS A 731 -15.66 40.98 -9.34
C CYS A 731 -16.94 41.57 -9.94
#